data_AF-A0AA36N095-F1
#
_entry.id   AF-A0AA36N095-F1
#
_cell.length_a   1.000
_cell.length_b   1.000
_cell.length_c   1.000
_cell.angle_alpha   90.00
_cell.angle_beta   90.00
_cell.angle_gamma   90.00
#
_symmetry.space_group_name_H-M   'P 1'
#
loop_
_entity.id
_entity.type
_entity.pdbx_description
1 polymer ?
#
loop_
_entity_poly.entity_id
_entity_poly.type
_entity_poly.pdbx_seq_one_letter_code
_entity_poly.pdbx_strand_id
1 'polypeptide(L)'
;MRSSGLVLLLAAPALVAGDTDAIKAQIQTLRSQLKSQREQIEEQQQLLTEADGRRLQTLVTQTTVDTQIAALQATRYGFNGAMDSLWLCLCGALVMFMHAGFAMLETGSCRAKNASNVLMKNLVNVCVGTLGWWLTGWAFAYGTQSGTALFGSSGFVGEGFYTKDASGKITPVTCTSEGCQSTMLSWFFQWAFCTAGATIVSGAVAERVKGPTYAAFAFVMTSFIYPMVVAWSWGGGWISTLFDVGYMDFAGSGVVHLTGGVAGLAGTVVLGPRKGRFVNPEDFEPHNLPLVVFGTFALWFGWYGFNPGSTLGMHDGATGALAAQVAMNTTLAAATGGISVFIIRYAILRKYDVGGLCNGILAGLVSITAGCGNMESGSAFATGLVGAMVYQGASMLLQKLKIDDPVDAVPVHGFCGIWGLLATALFDWGKGVDHYHGWSGWGCMQTADKSSCQTGIGGTAIGANLIMALVIIAWSGSISALTFALLKWWGALRIDEETEEMGMDAKSHSPAKAYALDFPNGQLPEAMKWYALPLLATGAAVAAGQSELLAELKQLESEVNAQQQLIKDQQELLDSYESHQSRRLQTMVNETYFNSTVEALQAKDYSLGGAMDSAWLCLCGALVMFMHAGFAMLETGCCRAKNASNVLMKNLVNVCVGTLGWWSLGWAFAYGAQNGNGFIGTTGFFGWDFYSQDATTGVITPVTCNGDGCQSTMLSWFFQWAFCTAGATIVSGAVAERVKSPTYAAYAFFMTSFIYPVVVAWTWGGGWLASIFDVGYMDFAGSGVVHLTGGVSGLMGTIVLGPRKGRFVSPEDFEPHNLPLVVLGTFALWFGWYGFNPGSTLGMKSANDGAMAAQVAMNTTLAAATGGITVFILRYCILRKYDVGGLCNGILAGLVSITAGCGNMECGSAVTTGFIGAFVYQAASMLLQKLKIDDPVDAAPVHGFCGIWGALATALFDWGKGIDNYHGWSGWDCMAANGSCRPGIGGTAIGAQLIMIIMIIVWAGGLSSIAFFLLKLTGTLRISEDVEEVGMDSKHHSPPKAYAMQ
;
A
#
# COMPACT_ATOMS: atom_id res chain seq x y z
N MET A 1 -62.27 -38.44 33.26
CA MET A 1 -63.06 -39.53 33.89
C MET A 1 -64.52 -39.13 33.89
N ARG A 2 -65.48 -40.06 33.71
CA ARG A 2 -66.94 -39.94 34.01
C ARG A 2 -67.71 -38.79 33.30
N SER A 3 -68.50 -39.02 32.24
CA SER A 3 -69.91 -39.54 32.19
C SER A 3 -70.99 -38.50 32.56
N SER A 4 -72.21 -38.41 31.99
CA SER A 4 -72.90 -39.02 30.81
C SER A 4 -74.32 -38.36 30.64
N GLY A 5 -74.99 -38.48 29.47
CA GLY A 5 -76.39 -38.02 29.21
C GLY A 5 -76.47 -37.01 28.04
N LEU A 6 -77.26 -37.10 26.95
CA LEU A 6 -78.58 -37.71 26.62
C LEU A 6 -79.75 -36.95 27.33
N VAL A 7 -80.80 -36.37 26.69
CA VAL A 7 -81.79 -36.89 25.69
C VAL A 7 -82.62 -35.73 25.03
N LEU A 8 -82.87 -35.79 23.69
CA LEU A 8 -84.11 -35.62 22.85
C LEU A 8 -85.36 -34.80 23.39
N LEU A 9 -86.32 -34.21 22.63
CA LEU A 9 -86.73 -34.12 21.19
C LEU A 9 -87.77 -32.96 20.96
N LEU A 10 -87.97 -32.55 19.68
CA LEU A 10 -89.17 -31.99 18.98
C LEU A 10 -90.18 -31.01 19.66
N ALA A 11 -90.56 -29.94 18.91
CA ALA A 11 -91.93 -29.78 18.34
C ALA A 11 -92.10 -28.54 17.43
N ALA A 12 -93.08 -28.60 16.51
CA ALA A 12 -93.72 -27.50 15.75
C ALA A 12 -95.21 -27.89 15.58
N PRO A 13 -96.20 -26.97 15.39
CA PRO A 13 -96.30 -26.14 14.18
C PRO A 13 -96.98 -24.75 14.33
N ALA A 14 -97.24 -24.11 13.18
CA ALA A 14 -97.79 -22.78 12.92
C ALA A 14 -99.19 -22.43 13.48
N LEU A 15 -99.49 -21.11 13.51
CA LEU A 15 -100.64 -20.57 12.76
C LEU A 15 -100.44 -19.08 12.36
N VAL A 16 -101.41 -18.51 11.63
CA VAL A 16 -101.33 -17.20 10.94
C VAL A 16 -102.38 -16.21 11.46
N ALA A 17 -101.97 -14.97 11.75
CA ALA A 17 -102.71 -13.72 11.50
C ALA A 17 -101.78 -12.53 11.74
N GLY A 18 -101.96 -11.42 11.01
CA GLY A 18 -101.14 -10.22 11.16
C GLY A 18 -101.82 -9.14 12.00
N ASP A 19 -101.03 -8.36 12.73
CA ASP A 19 -101.39 -6.99 13.14
C ASP A 19 -100.23 -6.06 12.78
N THR A 20 -100.54 -4.91 12.18
CA THR A 20 -99.56 -4.12 11.39
C THR A 20 -98.80 -3.11 12.25
N ASP A 21 -99.26 -2.85 13.47
CA ASP A 21 -98.58 -1.93 14.39
C ASP A 21 -97.44 -2.58 15.19
N ALA A 22 -97.39 -3.92 15.25
CA ALA A 22 -96.23 -4.66 15.77
C ALA A 22 -94.96 -4.44 14.91
N ILE A 23 -95.11 -4.29 13.59
CA ILE A 23 -93.99 -4.08 12.66
C ILE A 23 -93.37 -2.67 12.83
N LYS A 24 -94.18 -1.65 13.12
CA LYS A 24 -93.67 -0.30 13.42
C LYS A 24 -92.86 -0.29 14.71
N ALA A 25 -93.33 -1.00 15.73
CA ALA A 25 -92.58 -1.22 16.97
C ALA A 25 -91.25 -1.95 16.69
N GLN A 26 -91.24 -3.05 15.93
CA GLN A 26 -90.01 -3.75 15.55
C GLN A 26 -89.02 -2.88 14.76
N ILE A 27 -89.48 -2.01 13.87
CA ILE A 27 -88.61 -1.09 13.12
C ILE A 27 -88.01 0.00 14.04
N GLN A 28 -88.73 0.46 15.08
CA GLN A 28 -88.14 1.31 16.11
C GLN A 28 -87.16 0.55 17.02
N THR A 29 -87.46 -0.69 17.40
CA THR A 29 -86.54 -1.55 18.17
C THR A 29 -85.25 -1.81 17.39
N LEU A 30 -85.34 -2.20 16.12
CA LEU A 30 -84.16 -2.41 15.25
C LEU A 30 -83.35 -1.11 15.06
N ARG A 31 -84.01 0.06 14.95
CA ARG A 31 -83.29 1.35 14.86
C ARG A 31 -82.63 1.77 16.18
N SER A 32 -83.21 1.44 17.33
CA SER A 32 -82.55 1.65 18.63
C SER A 32 -81.41 0.67 18.89
N GLN A 33 -81.55 -0.59 18.45
CA GLN A 33 -80.45 -1.56 18.44
C GLN A 33 -79.30 -1.12 17.52
N LEU A 34 -79.58 -0.67 16.30
CA LEU A 34 -78.54 -0.16 15.38
C LEU A 34 -77.83 1.09 15.92
N LYS A 35 -78.51 1.92 16.72
CA LYS A 35 -77.91 3.08 17.38
C LYS A 35 -77.01 2.66 18.56
N SER A 36 -77.51 1.77 19.44
CA SER A 36 -76.72 1.19 20.54
C SER A 36 -75.48 0.44 20.04
N GLN A 37 -75.62 -0.32 18.94
CA GLN A 37 -74.49 -1.00 18.31
C GLN A 37 -73.52 -0.02 17.63
N ARG A 38 -73.99 1.09 17.04
CA ARG A 38 -73.10 2.16 16.57
C ARG A 38 -72.32 2.81 17.71
N GLU A 39 -72.96 3.09 18.84
CA GLU A 39 -72.30 3.71 19.99
C GLU A 39 -71.26 2.77 20.61
N GLN A 40 -71.51 1.45 20.65
CA GLN A 40 -70.50 0.45 21.02
C GLN A 40 -69.38 0.27 19.98
N ILE A 41 -69.68 0.38 18.68
CA ILE A 41 -68.67 0.34 17.60
C ILE A 41 -67.81 1.61 17.63
N GLU A 42 -68.37 2.78 17.91
CA GLU A 42 -67.63 4.04 18.07
C GLU A 42 -66.71 3.97 19.31
N GLU A 43 -67.17 3.39 20.43
CA GLU A 43 -66.34 3.16 21.64
C GLU A 43 -65.23 2.11 21.39
N GLN A 44 -65.49 1.02 20.66
CA GLN A 44 -64.46 0.06 20.24
C GLN A 44 -63.50 0.64 19.18
N GLN A 45 -63.97 1.50 18.26
CA GLN A 45 -63.12 2.23 17.33
C GLN A 45 -62.25 3.27 18.04
N GLN A 46 -62.75 3.86 19.13
CA GLN A 46 -61.97 4.73 19.98
C GLN A 46 -60.86 3.95 20.71
N LEU A 47 -61.15 2.78 21.28
CA LEU A 47 -60.11 1.88 21.84
C LEU A 47 -59.12 1.32 20.79
N LEU A 48 -59.55 1.16 19.53
CA LEU A 48 -58.67 0.79 18.41
C LEU A 48 -57.80 1.97 17.91
N THR A 49 -58.20 3.22 18.16
CA THR A 49 -57.40 4.42 17.84
C THR A 49 -56.55 4.90 19.02
N GLU A 50 -56.98 4.68 20.26
CA GLU A 50 -56.19 4.81 21.50
C GLU A 50 -55.22 3.63 21.71
N ALA A 51 -54.95 2.83 20.67
CA ALA A 51 -53.92 1.79 20.64
C ALA A 51 -52.47 2.34 20.66
N ASP A 52 -52.25 3.58 21.08
CA ASP A 52 -50.95 4.27 21.08
C ASP A 52 -49.89 3.58 21.97
N GLY A 53 -50.30 2.78 22.97
CA GLY A 53 -49.37 1.91 23.70
C GLY A 53 -48.67 0.89 22.78
N ARG A 54 -49.39 0.32 21.81
CA ARG A 54 -48.82 -0.56 20.76
C ARG A 54 -48.04 0.22 19.71
N ARG A 55 -48.40 1.48 19.46
CA ARG A 55 -47.64 2.38 18.58
C ARG A 55 -46.28 2.70 19.18
N LEU A 56 -46.22 3.05 20.46
CA LEU A 56 -44.98 3.22 21.23
C LEU A 56 -44.15 1.93 21.27
N GLN A 57 -44.76 0.78 21.55
CA GLN A 57 -43.99 -0.47 21.62
C GLN A 57 -43.45 -0.90 20.25
N THR A 58 -44.25 -0.75 19.18
CA THR A 58 -43.77 -0.98 17.79
C THR A 58 -42.68 0.02 17.41
N LEU A 59 -42.82 1.30 17.76
CA LEU A 59 -41.78 2.33 17.55
C LEU A 59 -40.50 2.02 18.33
N VAL A 60 -40.57 1.51 19.56
CA VAL A 60 -39.40 1.14 20.35
C VAL A 60 -38.70 -0.09 19.77
N THR A 61 -39.44 -1.14 19.42
CA THR A 61 -38.86 -2.32 18.75
C THR A 61 -38.28 -1.94 17.40
N GLN A 62 -38.97 -1.12 16.60
CA GLN A 62 -38.49 -0.66 15.30
C GLN A 62 -37.28 0.27 15.44
N THR A 63 -37.27 1.23 16.38
CA THR A 63 -36.08 2.05 16.67
C THR A 63 -34.89 1.20 17.12
N THR A 64 -35.14 0.13 17.88
CA THR A 64 -34.08 -0.82 18.30
C THR A 64 -33.53 -1.60 17.10
N VAL A 65 -34.40 -2.11 16.23
CA VAL A 65 -34.02 -2.80 14.99
C VAL A 65 -33.29 -1.85 14.04
N ASP A 66 -33.79 -0.63 13.83
CA ASP A 66 -33.18 0.38 12.96
C ASP A 66 -31.81 0.82 13.50
N THR A 67 -31.66 0.95 14.83
CA THR A 67 -30.37 1.22 15.49
C THR A 67 -29.38 0.07 15.28
N GLN A 68 -29.83 -1.18 15.34
CA GLN A 68 -28.98 -2.35 15.09
C GLN A 68 -28.68 -2.57 13.59
N ILE A 69 -29.60 -2.22 12.70
CA ILE A 69 -29.34 -2.17 11.25
C ILE A 69 -28.29 -1.09 10.94
N ALA A 70 -28.39 0.10 11.55
CA ALA A 70 -27.39 1.15 11.43
C ALA A 70 -26.02 0.72 11.98
N ALA A 71 -25.99 -0.02 13.11
CA ALA A 71 -24.76 -0.60 13.64
C ALA A 71 -24.14 -1.65 12.69
N LEU A 72 -24.95 -2.59 12.15
CA LEU A 72 -24.49 -3.59 11.17
C LEU A 72 -24.01 -2.95 9.85
N GLN A 73 -24.65 -1.84 9.42
CA GLN A 73 -24.20 -1.04 8.29
C GLN A 73 -22.86 -0.36 8.59
N ALA A 74 -22.71 0.27 9.76
CA ALA A 74 -21.45 0.89 10.18
C ALA A 74 -20.29 -0.13 10.27
N THR A 75 -20.54 -1.31 10.86
CA THR A 75 -19.60 -2.45 10.85
C THR A 75 -19.20 -2.82 9.41
N ARG A 76 -20.17 -3.00 8.50
CA ARG A 76 -19.88 -3.32 7.10
C ARG A 76 -19.04 -2.24 6.41
N TYR A 77 -19.35 -0.96 6.61
CA TYR A 77 -18.58 0.14 6.00
C TYR A 77 -17.16 0.26 6.61
N GLY A 78 -17.01 -0.08 7.89
CA GLY A 78 -15.72 -0.20 8.57
C GLY A 78 -14.85 -1.33 8.01
N PHE A 79 -15.43 -2.52 7.83
CA PHE A 79 -14.77 -3.67 7.18
C PHE A 79 -14.38 -3.34 5.73
N ASN A 80 -15.30 -2.77 4.95
CA ASN A 80 -15.03 -2.40 3.55
C ASN A 80 -13.86 -1.41 3.43
N GLY A 81 -13.89 -0.34 4.23
CA GLY A 81 -12.79 0.64 4.29
C GLY A 81 -11.45 0.04 4.69
N ALA A 82 -11.46 -0.97 5.56
CA ALA A 82 -10.26 -1.70 5.97
C ALA A 82 -9.72 -2.63 4.86
N MET A 83 -10.60 -3.30 4.10
CA MET A 83 -10.20 -4.14 2.96
C MET A 83 -9.57 -3.30 1.84
N ASP A 84 -10.16 -2.15 1.55
CA ASP A 84 -9.63 -1.20 0.57
C ASP A 84 -8.31 -0.57 1.05
N SER A 85 -8.17 -0.34 2.36
CA SER A 85 -6.91 0.14 2.97
C SER A 85 -5.78 -0.89 2.88
N LEU A 86 -6.07 -2.18 3.11
CA LEU A 86 -5.12 -3.27 2.90
C LEU A 86 -4.67 -3.32 1.43
N TRP A 87 -5.64 -3.28 0.51
CA TRP A 87 -5.42 -3.32 -0.94
C TRP A 87 -4.56 -2.15 -1.42
N LEU A 88 -4.95 -0.90 -1.13
CA LEU A 88 -4.26 0.28 -1.63
C LEU A 88 -2.91 0.53 -0.95
N CYS A 89 -2.70 0.12 0.31
CA CYS A 89 -1.37 0.12 0.92
C CYS A 89 -0.42 -0.84 0.18
N LEU A 90 -0.87 -2.06 -0.15
CA LEU A 90 -0.10 -3.02 -0.93
C LEU A 90 0.18 -2.49 -2.34
N CYS A 91 -0.86 -2.05 -3.05
CA CYS A 91 -0.74 -1.56 -4.42
C CYS A 91 0.16 -0.31 -4.51
N GLY A 92 0.05 0.63 -3.57
CA GLY A 92 0.93 1.81 -3.49
C GLY A 92 2.41 1.42 -3.24
N ALA A 93 2.67 0.46 -2.36
CA ALA A 93 4.02 -0.08 -2.15
C ALA A 93 4.57 -0.76 -3.41
N LEU A 94 3.76 -1.56 -4.11
CA LEU A 94 4.15 -2.22 -5.37
C LEU A 94 4.46 -1.21 -6.49
N VAL A 95 3.66 -0.15 -6.64
CA VAL A 95 3.96 0.92 -7.60
C VAL A 95 5.21 1.70 -7.19
N MET A 96 5.44 1.93 -5.89
CA MET A 96 6.69 2.55 -5.42
C MET A 96 7.92 1.70 -5.81
N PHE A 97 7.83 0.36 -5.73
CA PHE A 97 8.92 -0.52 -6.15
C PHE A 97 9.20 -0.48 -7.67
N MET A 98 8.31 0.05 -8.50
CA MET A 98 8.60 0.32 -9.92
C MET A 98 9.79 1.27 -10.10
N HIS A 99 10.11 2.13 -9.13
CA HIS A 99 11.30 2.99 -9.17
C HIS A 99 12.62 2.21 -9.06
N ALA A 100 12.64 1.05 -8.40
CA ALA A 100 13.75 0.11 -8.53
C ALA A 100 13.85 -0.44 -9.96
N GLY A 101 12.70 -0.75 -10.57
CA GLY A 101 12.60 -1.22 -11.95
C GLY A 101 13.13 -0.22 -12.97
N PHE A 102 12.67 1.04 -12.90
CA PHE A 102 13.20 2.14 -13.73
C PHE A 102 14.69 2.36 -13.49
N ALA A 103 15.15 2.41 -12.23
CA ALA A 103 16.56 2.66 -11.91
C ALA A 103 17.48 1.59 -12.51
N MET A 104 17.09 0.30 -12.46
CA MET A 104 17.88 -0.77 -13.05
C MET A 104 17.77 -0.79 -14.59
N LEU A 105 16.57 -0.57 -15.15
CA LEU A 105 16.35 -0.55 -16.59
C LEU A 105 17.09 0.60 -17.28
N GLU A 106 16.93 1.84 -16.79
CA GLU A 106 17.62 2.99 -17.36
C GLU A 106 19.13 2.82 -17.25
N THR A 107 19.62 2.34 -16.10
CA THR A 107 21.06 2.16 -15.87
C THR A 107 21.63 1.13 -16.84
N GLY A 108 21.04 -0.07 -16.90
CA GLY A 108 21.48 -1.13 -17.81
C GLY A 108 21.40 -0.78 -19.29
N SER A 109 20.45 0.08 -19.67
CA SER A 109 20.26 0.56 -21.06
C SER A 109 21.20 1.71 -21.45
N CYS A 110 21.67 2.50 -20.49
CA CYS A 110 22.68 3.53 -20.72
C CYS A 110 24.10 2.94 -20.77
N ARG A 111 25.11 3.77 -21.07
CA ARG A 111 26.53 3.36 -21.04
C ARG A 111 27.05 3.46 -19.61
N ALA A 112 27.92 2.54 -19.21
CA ALA A 112 28.45 2.42 -17.84
C ALA A 112 29.03 3.73 -17.26
N LYS A 113 29.61 4.59 -18.11
CA LYS A 113 30.20 5.91 -17.75
C LYS A 113 29.20 6.97 -17.25
N ASN A 114 27.90 6.66 -17.27
CA ASN A 114 26.80 7.53 -16.83
C ASN A 114 25.89 6.86 -15.78
N ALA A 115 26.24 5.65 -15.32
CA ALA A 115 25.37 4.83 -14.47
C ALA A 115 25.07 5.49 -13.12
N SER A 116 26.07 6.06 -12.45
CA SER A 116 25.89 6.79 -11.18
C SER A 116 24.92 7.97 -11.35
N ASN A 117 25.05 8.70 -12.46
CA ASN A 117 24.15 9.80 -12.78
C ASN A 117 22.71 9.34 -13.10
N VAL A 118 22.54 8.18 -13.73
CA VAL A 118 21.21 7.60 -14.02
C VAL A 118 20.53 7.12 -12.74
N LEU A 119 21.24 6.38 -11.89
CA LEU A 119 20.77 5.96 -10.57
C LEU A 119 20.36 7.15 -9.69
N MET A 120 21.21 8.18 -9.65
CA MET A 120 20.92 9.43 -8.95
C MET A 120 19.65 10.12 -9.47
N LYS A 121 19.45 10.23 -10.80
CA LYS A 121 18.22 10.82 -11.36
C LYS A 121 16.97 10.10 -10.85
N ASN A 122 16.98 8.77 -10.78
CA ASN A 122 15.85 7.98 -10.31
C ASN A 122 15.57 8.22 -8.81
N LEU A 123 16.59 8.12 -7.94
CA LEU A 123 16.46 8.40 -6.51
C LEU A 123 15.97 9.83 -6.23
N VAL A 124 16.57 10.83 -6.90
CA VAL A 124 16.19 12.24 -6.75
C VAL A 124 14.78 12.49 -7.30
N ASN A 125 14.35 11.82 -8.38
CA ASN A 125 12.99 11.94 -8.90
C ASN A 125 11.93 11.51 -7.88
N VAL A 126 12.11 10.36 -7.22
CA VAL A 126 11.19 9.88 -6.18
C VAL A 126 11.13 10.89 -5.03
N CYS A 127 12.28 11.34 -4.54
CA CYS A 127 12.34 12.21 -3.38
C CYS A 127 11.80 13.63 -3.67
N VAL A 128 12.20 14.25 -4.78
CA VAL A 128 11.65 15.56 -5.22
C VAL A 128 10.17 15.45 -5.55
N GLY A 129 9.75 14.38 -6.22
CA GLY A 129 8.37 14.17 -6.62
C GLY A 129 7.41 13.92 -5.46
N THR A 130 7.91 13.33 -4.36
CA THR A 130 7.19 13.28 -3.08
C THR A 130 6.87 14.67 -2.56
N LEU A 131 7.86 15.56 -2.55
CA LEU A 131 7.69 16.92 -2.07
C LEU A 131 6.83 17.77 -3.02
N GLY A 132 6.99 17.63 -4.34
CA GLY A 132 6.15 18.29 -5.34
C GLY A 132 4.67 17.90 -5.23
N TRP A 133 4.40 16.60 -5.08
CA TRP A 133 3.05 16.06 -4.94
C TRP A 133 2.40 16.40 -3.59
N TRP A 134 3.16 16.47 -2.50
CA TRP A 134 2.67 16.91 -1.19
C TRP A 134 2.40 18.42 -1.09
N LEU A 135 3.31 19.25 -1.63
CA LEU A 135 3.20 20.70 -1.50
C LEU A 135 2.03 21.27 -2.32
N THR A 136 1.93 20.92 -3.61
CA THR A 136 0.89 21.47 -4.51
C THR A 136 0.28 20.44 -5.46
N GLY A 137 0.97 19.34 -5.77
CA GLY A 137 0.51 18.42 -6.81
C GLY A 137 -0.82 17.75 -6.51
N TRP A 138 -1.02 17.26 -5.27
CA TRP A 138 -2.32 16.76 -4.83
C TRP A 138 -3.41 17.84 -4.89
N ALA A 139 -3.10 19.06 -4.44
CA ALA A 139 -4.07 20.15 -4.38
C ALA A 139 -4.62 20.53 -5.76
N PHE A 140 -3.75 20.62 -6.77
CA PHE A 140 -4.20 20.86 -8.15
C PHE A 140 -4.93 19.67 -8.77
N ALA A 141 -4.52 18.43 -8.43
CA ALA A 141 -5.09 17.20 -8.99
C ALA A 141 -6.47 16.81 -8.43
N TYR A 142 -6.61 16.86 -7.10
CA TYR A 142 -7.74 16.30 -6.34
C TYR A 142 -8.34 17.26 -5.30
N GLY A 143 -7.80 18.49 -5.19
CA GLY A 143 -8.43 19.55 -4.40
C GLY A 143 -9.78 19.98 -4.98
N THR A 144 -10.56 20.72 -4.20
CA THR A 144 -11.94 21.09 -4.55
C THR A 144 -12.00 21.85 -5.89
N GLN A 145 -12.73 21.28 -6.86
CA GLN A 145 -13.09 21.92 -8.13
C GLN A 145 -14.53 22.43 -8.07
N SER A 146 -14.80 23.61 -8.65
CA SER A 146 -16.14 24.22 -8.64
C SER A 146 -16.53 24.77 -10.01
N GLY A 147 -17.62 24.26 -10.60
CA GLY A 147 -18.06 24.66 -11.93
C GLY A 147 -17.01 24.35 -13.00
N THR A 148 -16.68 25.31 -13.85
CA THR A 148 -15.67 25.17 -14.93
C THR A 148 -14.23 25.36 -14.44
N ALA A 149 -13.91 24.91 -13.22
CA ALA A 149 -12.54 24.96 -12.71
C ALA A 149 -11.64 24.02 -13.53
N LEU A 150 -10.39 24.43 -13.76
CA LEU A 150 -9.40 23.62 -14.49
C LEU A 150 -8.40 22.90 -13.57
N PHE A 151 -8.51 23.12 -12.25
CA PHE A 151 -7.66 22.53 -11.22
C PHE A 151 -8.31 22.67 -9.84
N GLY A 152 -7.91 21.81 -8.90
CA GLY A 152 -8.33 21.85 -7.50
C GLY A 152 -7.75 23.03 -6.71
N SER A 153 -8.46 23.45 -5.67
CA SER A 153 -8.20 24.70 -4.94
C SER A 153 -7.93 24.54 -3.44
N SER A 154 -7.80 23.32 -2.94
CA SER A 154 -7.64 22.98 -1.52
C SER A 154 -6.73 21.75 -1.35
N GLY A 155 -6.23 21.50 -0.14
CA GLY A 155 -5.37 20.34 0.12
C GLY A 155 -3.88 20.58 -0.11
N PHE A 156 -3.45 21.84 -0.09
CA PHE A 156 -2.04 22.22 -0.16
C PHE A 156 -1.30 21.75 1.09
N VAL A 157 -0.08 21.23 0.95
CA VAL A 157 0.78 20.82 2.08
C VAL A 157 0.13 19.76 3.00
N GLY A 158 -0.88 19.01 2.50
CA GLY A 158 -1.62 18.01 3.28
C GLY A 158 -2.83 18.53 4.06
N GLU A 159 -3.28 19.77 3.81
CA GLU A 159 -4.48 20.36 4.40
C GLU A 159 -5.72 19.46 4.24
N GLY A 160 -6.46 19.21 5.33
CA GLY A 160 -7.72 18.44 5.28
C GLY A 160 -7.58 16.94 4.96
N PHE A 161 -6.37 16.38 5.00
CA PHE A 161 -6.14 14.96 4.66
C PHE A 161 -6.66 13.96 5.71
N TYR A 162 -7.01 14.45 6.90
CA TYR A 162 -7.46 13.64 8.03
C TYR A 162 -8.53 14.36 8.85
N THR A 163 -9.33 13.60 9.58
CA THR A 163 -10.09 14.10 10.74
C THR A 163 -9.51 13.48 12.01
N LYS A 164 -9.85 14.03 13.19
CA LYS A 164 -9.44 13.51 14.51
C LYS A 164 -10.72 13.26 15.32
N ASP A 165 -10.80 12.12 16.00
CA ASP A 165 -11.90 11.85 16.93
C ASP A 165 -11.67 12.47 18.32
N ALA A 166 -12.64 12.31 19.23
CA ALA A 166 -12.59 12.87 20.59
C ALA A 166 -11.51 12.24 21.48
N SER A 167 -10.83 11.17 21.05
CA SER A 167 -9.67 10.58 21.72
C SER A 167 -8.33 11.04 21.12
N GLY A 168 -8.37 11.77 20.00
CA GLY A 168 -7.18 12.10 19.22
C GLY A 168 -6.65 10.93 18.39
N LYS A 169 -7.50 10.01 17.91
CA LYS A 169 -7.11 9.07 16.83
C LYS A 169 -7.46 9.69 15.47
N ILE A 170 -6.62 9.45 14.45
CA ILE A 170 -6.98 9.82 13.07
C ILE A 170 -8.14 8.95 12.58
N THR A 171 -9.14 9.62 12.02
CA THR A 171 -10.32 9.02 11.38
C THR A 171 -10.34 9.32 9.88
N PRO A 172 -10.96 8.44 9.06
CA PRO A 172 -11.23 8.72 7.66
C PRO A 172 -11.93 10.08 7.44
N VAL A 173 -11.59 10.77 6.36
CA VAL A 173 -12.25 12.03 5.99
C VAL A 173 -13.58 11.77 5.26
N THR A 174 -13.62 10.71 4.46
CA THR A 174 -14.72 10.42 3.54
C THR A 174 -15.31 9.05 3.84
N CYS A 175 -16.61 9.01 4.13
CA CYS A 175 -17.40 7.79 4.22
C CYS A 175 -18.56 7.85 3.22
N THR A 176 -18.74 6.78 2.47
CA THR A 176 -19.86 6.57 1.54
C THR A 176 -20.67 5.35 1.96
N SER A 177 -21.74 5.03 1.23
CA SER A 177 -22.47 3.76 1.36
C SER A 177 -21.69 2.52 0.86
N GLU A 178 -20.45 2.69 0.41
CA GLU A 178 -19.56 1.62 -0.05
C GLU A 178 -18.40 1.40 0.94
N GLY A 179 -17.91 2.44 1.62
CA GLY A 179 -16.91 2.31 2.68
C GLY A 179 -16.39 3.67 3.18
N CYS A 180 -15.49 3.63 4.16
CA CYS A 180 -14.74 4.81 4.62
C CYS A 180 -13.28 4.72 4.18
N GLN A 181 -12.76 5.74 3.50
CA GLN A 181 -11.36 5.80 3.07
C GLN A 181 -10.67 7.09 3.55
N SER A 182 -9.35 7.02 3.78
CA SER A 182 -8.52 8.17 4.17
C SER A 182 -7.93 8.86 2.95
N THR A 183 -7.97 10.20 2.91
CA THR A 183 -7.32 10.99 1.86
C THR A 183 -5.81 10.71 1.77
N MET A 184 -5.17 10.35 2.89
CA MET A 184 -3.76 9.92 2.93
C MET A 184 -3.51 8.62 2.13
N LEU A 185 -4.50 7.71 2.08
CA LEU A 185 -4.40 6.45 1.33
C LEU A 185 -4.41 6.72 -0.17
N SER A 186 -5.38 7.53 -0.61
CA SER A 186 -5.48 8.00 -1.99
C SER A 186 -4.26 8.83 -2.40
N TRP A 187 -3.74 9.67 -1.49
CA TRP A 187 -2.50 10.42 -1.71
C TRP A 187 -1.30 9.49 -1.91
N PHE A 188 -1.12 8.49 -1.04
CA PHE A 188 -0.02 7.54 -1.09
C PHE A 188 -0.06 6.69 -2.37
N PHE A 189 -1.24 6.23 -2.78
CA PHE A 189 -1.42 5.50 -4.03
C PHE A 189 -1.10 6.38 -5.25
N GLN A 190 -1.74 7.54 -5.38
CA GLN A 190 -1.59 8.42 -6.55
C GLN A 190 -0.21 9.10 -6.64
N TRP A 191 0.48 9.30 -5.51
CA TRP A 191 1.87 9.74 -5.45
C TRP A 191 2.80 8.83 -6.28
N ALA A 192 2.60 7.52 -6.19
CA ALA A 192 3.44 6.54 -6.85
C ALA A 192 3.28 6.60 -8.39
N PHE A 193 2.07 6.89 -8.88
CA PHE A 193 1.78 7.12 -10.30
C PHE A 193 2.39 8.46 -10.78
N CYS A 194 2.24 9.52 -9.99
CA CYS A 194 2.79 10.84 -10.28
C CYS A 194 4.32 10.81 -10.43
N THR A 195 5.01 10.18 -9.47
CA THR A 195 6.46 10.01 -9.51
C THR A 195 6.89 9.15 -10.70
N ALA A 196 6.19 8.04 -10.99
CA ALA A 196 6.49 7.19 -12.16
C ALA A 196 6.34 7.96 -13.49
N GLY A 197 5.32 8.82 -13.61
CA GLY A 197 5.13 9.71 -14.76
C GLY A 197 6.32 10.65 -15.00
N ALA A 198 6.96 11.12 -13.93
CA ALA A 198 8.20 11.89 -14.01
C ALA A 198 9.44 11.02 -14.31
N THR A 199 9.51 9.78 -13.79
CA THR A 199 10.60 8.83 -14.08
C THR A 199 10.66 8.46 -15.57
N ILE A 200 9.53 8.34 -16.27
CA ILE A 200 9.50 8.12 -17.73
C ILE A 200 10.35 9.16 -18.49
N VAL A 201 10.40 10.41 -18.01
CA VAL A 201 11.24 11.45 -18.59
C VAL A 201 12.73 11.23 -18.30
N SER A 202 13.07 10.70 -17.12
CA SER A 202 14.46 10.41 -16.69
C SER A 202 15.22 9.58 -17.73
N GLY A 203 14.60 8.52 -18.25
CA GLY A 203 15.16 7.64 -19.27
C GLY A 203 15.36 8.35 -20.61
N ALA A 204 14.32 9.03 -21.10
CA ALA A 204 14.36 9.77 -22.37
C ALA A 204 15.49 10.83 -22.39
N VAL A 205 15.68 11.57 -21.30
CA VAL A 205 16.72 12.61 -21.20
C VAL A 205 18.08 12.12 -20.69
N ALA A 206 18.27 10.81 -20.53
CA ALA A 206 19.47 10.25 -19.93
C ALA A 206 20.78 10.58 -20.68
N GLU A 207 21.88 10.39 -19.97
CA GLU A 207 23.29 10.63 -20.38
C GLU A 207 23.68 12.07 -20.77
N ARG A 208 22.76 13.03 -20.87
CA ARG A 208 23.08 14.40 -21.32
C ARG A 208 22.45 15.54 -20.53
N VAL A 209 21.50 15.26 -19.63
CA VAL A 209 20.92 16.25 -18.71
C VAL A 209 21.72 16.33 -17.39
N LYS A 210 21.91 17.53 -16.85
CA LYS A 210 22.51 17.70 -15.50
C LYS A 210 21.53 17.24 -14.42
N GLY A 211 22.03 16.51 -13.41
CA GLY A 211 21.23 15.96 -12.30
C GLY A 211 20.28 16.95 -11.62
N PRO A 212 20.77 18.05 -11.01
CA PRO A 212 19.92 19.06 -10.38
C PRO A 212 18.95 19.76 -11.33
N THR A 213 19.28 19.81 -12.62
CA THR A 213 18.41 20.41 -13.64
C THR A 213 17.26 19.49 -14.05
N TYR A 214 17.52 18.17 -14.10
CA TYR A 214 16.43 17.19 -14.17
C TYR A 214 15.61 17.16 -12.88
N ALA A 215 16.22 17.33 -11.70
CA ALA A 215 15.49 17.45 -10.43
C ALA A 215 14.53 18.65 -10.42
N ALA A 216 14.95 19.82 -10.92
CA ALA A 216 14.08 20.99 -11.09
C ALA A 216 12.92 20.72 -12.06
N PHE A 217 13.15 19.99 -13.16
CA PHE A 217 12.08 19.54 -14.05
C PHE A 217 11.14 18.55 -13.35
N ALA A 218 11.66 17.56 -12.61
CA ALA A 218 10.87 16.57 -11.88
C ALA A 218 9.94 17.23 -10.83
N PHE A 219 10.40 18.30 -10.18
CA PHE A 219 9.55 19.12 -9.33
C PHE A 219 8.38 19.71 -10.13
N VAL A 220 8.64 20.45 -11.21
CA VAL A 220 7.58 21.07 -12.05
C VAL A 220 6.63 20.02 -12.64
N MET A 221 7.14 18.85 -13.01
CA MET A 221 6.35 17.73 -13.52
C MET A 221 5.34 17.24 -12.47
N THR A 222 5.80 17.00 -11.24
CA THR A 222 4.99 16.41 -10.16
C THR A 222 4.17 17.42 -9.36
N SER A 223 4.60 18.67 -9.31
CA SER A 223 3.92 19.77 -8.62
C SER A 223 2.92 20.52 -9.50
N PHE A 224 2.98 20.37 -10.83
CA PHE A 224 2.12 21.10 -11.77
C PHE A 224 1.73 20.32 -13.05
N ILE A 225 2.68 19.87 -13.89
CA ILE A 225 2.34 19.37 -15.25
C ILE A 225 1.41 18.15 -15.19
N TYR A 226 1.80 17.11 -14.44
CA TYR A 226 1.01 15.89 -14.24
C TYR A 226 -0.28 16.16 -13.44
N PRO A 227 -0.25 16.87 -12.29
CA PRO A 227 -1.46 17.26 -11.56
C PRO A 227 -2.59 17.86 -12.42
N MET A 228 -2.26 18.74 -13.37
CA MET A 228 -3.26 19.35 -14.26
C MET A 228 -3.95 18.32 -15.17
N VAL A 229 -3.22 17.32 -15.67
CA VAL A 229 -3.82 16.23 -16.46
C VAL A 229 -4.73 15.35 -15.61
N VAL A 230 -4.32 15.05 -14.37
CA VAL A 230 -5.14 14.33 -13.39
C VAL A 230 -6.42 15.12 -13.09
N ALA A 231 -6.31 16.42 -12.83
CA ALA A 231 -7.44 17.29 -12.49
C ALA A 231 -8.55 17.25 -13.55
N TRP A 232 -8.18 17.27 -14.84
CA TRP A 232 -9.12 17.20 -15.96
C TRP A 232 -9.79 15.83 -16.09
N SER A 233 -9.12 14.76 -15.66
CA SER A 233 -9.54 13.36 -15.80
C SER A 233 -9.98 12.75 -14.46
N TRP A 234 -9.09 12.06 -13.74
CA TRP A 234 -9.39 11.35 -12.49
C TRP A 234 -9.82 12.27 -11.33
N GLY A 235 -9.48 13.57 -11.40
CA GLY A 235 -9.97 14.59 -10.47
C GLY A 235 -11.44 14.98 -10.67
N GLY A 236 -12.16 14.35 -11.61
CA GLY A 236 -13.57 14.63 -11.90
C GLY A 236 -13.80 15.89 -12.76
N GLY A 237 -12.76 16.40 -13.41
CA GLY A 237 -12.81 17.61 -14.21
C GLY A 237 -13.59 17.49 -15.52
N TRP A 238 -13.55 18.57 -16.31
CA TRP A 238 -14.42 18.85 -17.46
C TRP A 238 -14.54 17.76 -18.54
N ILE A 239 -13.59 16.81 -18.65
CA ILE A 239 -13.61 15.77 -19.68
C ILE A 239 -14.25 14.45 -19.22
N SER A 240 -14.49 14.31 -17.91
CA SER A 240 -15.12 13.13 -17.30
C SER A 240 -16.54 12.85 -17.81
N THR A 241 -17.26 13.86 -18.29
CA THR A 241 -18.63 13.74 -18.85
C THR A 241 -18.72 14.20 -20.32
N LEU A 242 -17.60 14.27 -21.05
CA LEU A 242 -17.60 14.77 -22.43
C LEU A 242 -18.36 13.83 -23.39
N PHE A 243 -19.25 14.40 -24.22
CA PHE A 243 -20.12 13.67 -25.15
C PHE A 243 -20.99 12.58 -24.49
N ASP A 244 -21.36 12.77 -23.22
CA ASP A 244 -22.19 11.86 -22.41
C ASP A 244 -21.60 10.45 -22.21
N VAL A 245 -20.38 10.18 -22.70
CA VAL A 245 -19.60 8.94 -22.51
C VAL A 245 -18.39 9.17 -21.60
N GLY A 246 -17.79 10.36 -21.65
CA GLY A 246 -16.62 10.71 -20.86
C GLY A 246 -15.28 10.21 -21.43
N TYR A 247 -14.21 10.58 -20.75
CA TYR A 247 -12.84 10.12 -21.02
C TYR A 247 -12.52 8.83 -20.26
N MET A 248 -12.05 7.82 -20.97
CA MET A 248 -11.69 6.51 -20.41
C MET A 248 -10.18 6.31 -20.35
N ASP A 249 -9.64 6.29 -19.13
CA ASP A 249 -8.28 5.84 -18.82
C ASP A 249 -8.25 5.24 -17.40
N PHE A 250 -8.37 3.91 -17.30
CA PHE A 250 -8.52 3.18 -16.03
C PHE A 250 -7.30 3.32 -15.10
N ALA A 251 -6.07 3.26 -15.63
CA ALA A 251 -4.85 3.31 -14.82
C ALA A 251 -3.71 4.19 -15.38
N GLY A 252 -3.85 4.83 -16.56
CA GLY A 252 -2.94 5.90 -16.98
C GLY A 252 -2.20 5.75 -18.32
N SER A 253 -2.75 5.10 -19.36
CA SER A 253 -2.11 5.15 -20.70
C SER A 253 -2.02 6.58 -21.24
N GLY A 254 -2.99 7.42 -20.90
CA GLY A 254 -2.94 8.86 -21.06
C GLY A 254 -2.25 9.54 -19.87
N VAL A 255 -2.90 9.47 -18.71
CA VAL A 255 -2.57 10.31 -17.54
C VAL A 255 -1.12 10.14 -17.09
N VAL A 256 -0.58 8.92 -17.08
CA VAL A 256 0.83 8.66 -16.72
C VAL A 256 1.71 8.54 -17.97
N HIS A 257 1.39 7.64 -18.89
CA HIS A 257 2.32 7.24 -19.94
C HIS A 257 2.37 8.23 -21.10
N LEU A 258 1.24 8.75 -21.59
CA LEU A 258 1.26 9.79 -22.60
C LEU A 258 1.84 11.11 -22.04
N THR A 259 1.47 11.50 -20.82
CA THR A 259 2.02 12.69 -20.13
C THR A 259 3.55 12.59 -20.01
N GLY A 260 4.05 11.51 -19.43
CA GLY A 260 5.50 11.27 -19.27
C GLY A 260 6.23 11.08 -20.61
N GLY A 261 5.64 10.37 -21.57
CA GLY A 261 6.22 10.13 -22.89
C GLY A 261 6.30 11.39 -23.76
N VAL A 262 5.29 12.26 -23.71
CA VAL A 262 5.32 13.56 -24.42
C VAL A 262 6.27 14.53 -23.72
N ALA A 263 6.31 14.56 -22.38
CA ALA A 263 7.30 15.33 -21.64
C ALA A 263 8.73 14.86 -21.96
N GLY A 264 8.93 13.54 -22.10
CA GLY A 264 10.15 12.91 -22.61
C GLY A 264 10.52 13.40 -24.02
N LEU A 265 9.56 13.39 -24.96
CA LEU A 265 9.77 13.87 -26.32
C LEU A 265 10.14 15.37 -26.38
N ALA A 266 9.48 16.20 -25.59
CA ALA A 266 9.85 17.61 -25.44
C ALA A 266 11.29 17.77 -24.91
N GLY A 267 11.68 16.96 -23.92
CA GLY A 267 13.03 16.90 -23.38
C GLY A 267 14.08 16.48 -24.42
N THR A 268 13.85 15.39 -25.16
CA THR A 268 14.81 14.88 -26.16
C THR A 268 14.99 15.83 -27.33
N VAL A 269 13.92 16.48 -27.79
CA VAL A 269 13.96 17.49 -28.86
C VAL A 269 14.67 18.77 -28.40
N VAL A 270 14.38 19.28 -27.19
CA VAL A 270 15.03 20.51 -26.68
C VAL A 270 16.51 20.27 -26.33
N LEU A 271 16.88 19.10 -25.81
CA LEU A 271 18.27 18.69 -25.59
C LEU A 271 19.04 18.47 -26.90
N GLY A 272 18.40 17.90 -27.90
CA GLY A 272 19.05 17.29 -29.06
C GLY A 272 19.67 15.92 -28.74
N PRO A 273 20.29 15.26 -29.74
CA PRO A 273 20.83 13.91 -29.61
C PRO A 273 22.16 13.85 -28.86
N ARG A 274 22.53 12.67 -28.33
CA ARG A 274 23.88 12.39 -27.80
C ARG A 274 24.91 12.46 -28.93
N LYS A 275 26.08 13.07 -28.69
CA LYS A 275 27.18 13.17 -29.64
C LYS A 275 27.63 11.75 -30.05
N GLY A 276 27.65 11.47 -31.36
CA GLY A 276 28.01 10.17 -31.92
C GLY A 276 26.86 9.18 -32.18
N ARG A 277 25.69 9.32 -31.52
CA ARG A 277 24.59 8.32 -31.54
C ARG A 277 24.08 7.90 -32.93
N PHE A 278 24.15 8.81 -33.90
CA PHE A 278 23.72 8.60 -35.29
C PHE A 278 24.90 8.58 -36.28
N VAL A 279 26.10 8.26 -35.78
CA VAL A 279 27.33 8.04 -36.55
C VAL A 279 27.88 6.65 -36.20
N ASN A 280 28.07 6.40 -34.89
CA ASN A 280 28.48 5.12 -34.31
C ASN A 280 27.32 4.61 -33.42
N PRO A 281 26.27 3.96 -33.95
CA PRO A 281 25.16 3.48 -33.12
C PRO A 281 25.57 2.38 -32.12
N GLU A 282 26.60 1.59 -32.44
CA GLU A 282 27.16 0.51 -31.61
C GLU A 282 27.77 0.99 -30.29
N ASP A 283 28.30 2.23 -30.23
CA ASP A 283 28.84 2.84 -29.01
C ASP A 283 27.76 3.09 -27.92
N PHE A 284 26.48 2.77 -28.21
CA PHE A 284 25.30 3.05 -27.41
C PHE A 284 24.43 1.81 -27.12
N GLU A 285 24.97 0.60 -27.30
CA GLU A 285 24.30 -0.63 -26.86
C GLU A 285 24.19 -0.71 -25.31
N PRO A 286 23.16 -1.38 -24.75
CA PRO A 286 22.98 -1.55 -23.30
C PRO A 286 24.19 -2.19 -22.60
N HIS A 287 24.79 -1.49 -21.62
CA HIS A 287 25.99 -2.00 -20.95
C HIS A 287 25.73 -3.16 -19.99
N ASN A 288 24.48 -3.37 -19.54
CA ASN A 288 24.15 -4.41 -18.56
C ASN A 288 22.72 -4.95 -18.78
N LEU A 289 22.58 -5.90 -19.70
CA LEU A 289 21.30 -6.56 -20.00
C LEU A 289 20.64 -7.25 -18.79
N PRO A 290 21.37 -7.90 -17.85
CA PRO A 290 20.78 -8.37 -16.60
C PRO A 290 20.02 -7.30 -15.80
N LEU A 291 20.53 -6.06 -15.73
CA LEU A 291 19.82 -4.95 -15.10
C LEU A 291 18.60 -4.48 -15.92
N VAL A 292 18.65 -4.54 -17.25
CA VAL A 292 17.48 -4.28 -18.11
C VAL A 292 16.37 -5.31 -17.86
N VAL A 293 16.72 -6.60 -17.87
CA VAL A 293 15.76 -7.70 -17.65
C VAL A 293 15.19 -7.67 -16.23
N PHE A 294 16.02 -7.49 -15.20
CA PHE A 294 15.55 -7.30 -13.83
C PHE A 294 14.63 -6.07 -13.72
N GLY A 295 15.03 -4.95 -14.34
CA GLY A 295 14.25 -3.73 -14.37
C GLY A 295 12.86 -3.94 -14.97
N THR A 296 12.76 -4.63 -16.11
CA THR A 296 11.48 -5.01 -16.73
C THR A 296 10.63 -5.92 -15.85
N PHE A 297 11.22 -6.91 -15.17
CA PHE A 297 10.46 -7.76 -14.25
C PHE A 297 10.00 -7.01 -12.99
N ALA A 298 10.80 -6.11 -12.43
CA ALA A 298 10.39 -5.26 -11.31
C ALA A 298 9.29 -4.25 -11.71
N LEU A 299 9.33 -3.71 -12.94
CA LEU A 299 8.25 -2.90 -13.51
C LEU A 299 6.97 -3.72 -13.69
N TRP A 300 7.05 -4.95 -14.24
CA TRP A 300 5.88 -5.82 -14.41
C TRP A 300 5.30 -6.25 -13.05
N PHE A 301 6.15 -6.59 -12.07
CA PHE A 301 5.74 -6.89 -10.70
C PHE A 301 5.00 -5.71 -10.06
N GLY A 302 5.57 -4.50 -10.12
CA GLY A 302 4.89 -3.29 -9.65
C GLY A 302 3.62 -2.95 -10.43
N TRP A 303 3.49 -3.40 -11.69
CA TRP A 303 2.28 -3.25 -12.49
C TRP A 303 1.06 -4.01 -11.95
N TYR A 304 1.26 -5.02 -11.09
CA TYR A 304 0.18 -5.64 -10.32
C TYR A 304 -0.30 -4.77 -9.14
N GLY A 305 0.50 -3.80 -8.70
CA GLY A 305 0.01 -2.67 -7.90
C GLY A 305 -0.65 -1.60 -8.76
N PHE A 306 -0.08 -1.31 -9.93
CA PHE A 306 -0.51 -0.23 -10.82
C PHE A 306 -1.90 -0.47 -11.42
N ASN A 307 -2.06 -1.49 -12.28
CA ASN A 307 -3.33 -1.72 -12.97
C ASN A 307 -4.41 -2.24 -12.01
N PRO A 308 -4.22 -3.37 -11.27
CA PRO A 308 -5.23 -3.86 -10.32
C PRO A 308 -5.54 -2.89 -9.19
N GLY A 309 -4.57 -2.11 -8.68
CA GLY A 309 -4.82 -1.14 -7.62
C GLY A 309 -5.82 -0.04 -8.02
N SER A 310 -5.89 0.28 -9.32
CA SER A 310 -6.87 1.24 -9.86
C SER A 310 -8.33 0.74 -9.87
N THR A 311 -8.63 -0.44 -9.29
CA THR A 311 -10.00 -0.71 -8.81
C THR A 311 -10.41 0.20 -7.65
N LEU A 312 -9.44 0.84 -6.98
CA LEU A 312 -9.59 1.71 -5.80
C LEU A 312 -10.22 1.02 -4.56
N GLY A 313 -10.41 -0.30 -4.63
CA GLY A 313 -10.96 -1.12 -3.57
C GLY A 313 -11.00 -2.61 -3.94
N MET A 314 -11.20 -3.45 -2.93
CA MET A 314 -11.32 -4.92 -3.04
C MET A 314 -12.22 -5.49 -1.91
N HIS A 315 -13.17 -4.69 -1.43
CA HIS A 315 -14.03 -5.04 -0.30
C HIS A 315 -15.15 -6.06 -0.61
N ASP A 316 -15.42 -6.38 -1.88
CA ASP A 316 -16.47 -7.32 -2.26
C ASP A 316 -16.13 -8.23 -3.45
N GLY A 317 -17.06 -9.11 -3.82
CA GLY A 317 -16.89 -10.04 -4.93
C GLY A 317 -16.86 -9.37 -6.31
N ALA A 318 -17.42 -8.16 -6.48
CA ALA A 318 -17.43 -7.44 -7.75
C ALA A 318 -16.11 -6.69 -7.98
N THR A 319 -15.63 -5.98 -6.96
CA THR A 319 -14.31 -5.33 -6.93
C THR A 319 -13.18 -6.36 -7.03
N GLY A 320 -13.27 -7.48 -6.30
CA GLY A 320 -12.32 -8.59 -6.40
C GLY A 320 -12.30 -9.28 -7.77
N ALA A 321 -13.47 -9.51 -8.39
CA ALA A 321 -13.53 -10.05 -9.76
C ALA A 321 -12.94 -9.08 -10.79
N LEU A 322 -13.18 -7.78 -10.64
CA LEU A 322 -12.58 -6.74 -11.48
C LEU A 322 -11.05 -6.73 -11.33
N ALA A 323 -10.51 -6.75 -10.11
CA ALA A 323 -9.07 -6.81 -9.87
C ALA A 323 -8.42 -8.04 -10.53
N ALA A 324 -9.08 -9.20 -10.49
CA ALA A 324 -8.64 -10.41 -11.16
C ALA A 324 -8.64 -10.29 -12.70
N GLN A 325 -9.70 -9.73 -13.29
CA GLN A 325 -9.78 -9.43 -14.74
C GLN A 325 -8.66 -8.45 -15.15
N VAL A 326 -8.45 -7.39 -14.37
CA VAL A 326 -7.39 -6.40 -14.60
C VAL A 326 -6.00 -7.05 -14.57
N ALA A 327 -5.71 -7.92 -13.59
CA ALA A 327 -4.45 -8.63 -13.49
C ALA A 327 -4.23 -9.59 -14.68
N MET A 328 -5.27 -10.31 -15.12
CA MET A 328 -5.23 -11.19 -16.29
C MET A 328 -4.95 -10.39 -17.58
N ASN A 329 -5.69 -9.30 -17.81
CA ASN A 329 -5.52 -8.42 -18.97
C ASN A 329 -4.12 -7.80 -19.01
N THR A 330 -3.61 -7.33 -17.87
CA THR A 330 -2.26 -6.78 -17.71
C THR A 330 -1.19 -7.82 -18.08
N THR A 331 -1.31 -9.04 -17.56
CA THR A 331 -0.39 -10.15 -17.85
C THR A 331 -0.41 -10.55 -19.33
N LEU A 332 -1.59 -10.63 -19.93
CA LEU A 332 -1.77 -11.10 -21.30
C LEU A 332 -1.25 -10.08 -22.32
N ALA A 333 -1.54 -8.80 -22.15
CA ALA A 333 -1.04 -7.76 -23.04
C ALA A 333 0.49 -7.64 -22.97
N ALA A 334 1.08 -7.76 -21.76
CA ALA A 334 2.52 -7.78 -21.53
C ALA A 334 3.21 -8.93 -22.28
N ALA A 335 2.71 -10.16 -22.11
CA ALA A 335 3.24 -11.35 -22.77
C ALA A 335 3.13 -11.25 -24.29
N THR A 336 1.97 -10.84 -24.81
CA THR A 336 1.76 -10.69 -26.26
C THR A 336 2.62 -9.57 -26.85
N GLY A 337 2.76 -8.43 -26.16
CA GLY A 337 3.62 -7.33 -26.59
C GLY A 337 5.08 -7.76 -26.70
N GLY A 338 5.61 -8.43 -25.66
CA GLY A 338 6.97 -8.96 -25.65
C GLY A 338 7.24 -9.96 -26.77
N ILE A 339 6.40 -10.98 -26.91
CA ILE A 339 6.52 -12.00 -27.96
C ILE A 339 6.41 -11.37 -29.35
N SER A 340 5.54 -10.38 -29.54
CA SER A 340 5.36 -9.70 -30.82
C SER A 340 6.60 -8.90 -31.23
N VAL A 341 7.19 -8.10 -30.33
CA VAL A 341 8.45 -7.39 -30.64
C VAL A 341 9.60 -8.36 -30.87
N PHE A 342 9.69 -9.44 -30.09
CA PHE A 342 10.71 -10.48 -30.28
C PHE A 342 10.62 -11.11 -31.69
N ILE A 343 9.42 -11.47 -32.15
CA ILE A 343 9.20 -12.02 -33.50
C ILE A 343 9.55 -10.98 -34.58
N ILE A 344 9.07 -9.73 -34.43
CA ILE A 344 9.29 -8.67 -35.41
C ILE A 344 10.77 -8.32 -35.51
N ARG A 345 11.46 -8.09 -34.39
CA ARG A 345 12.91 -7.79 -34.40
C ARG A 345 13.75 -8.98 -34.84
N TYR A 346 13.39 -10.23 -34.52
CA TYR A 346 14.08 -11.40 -35.08
C TYR A 346 13.90 -11.50 -36.61
N ALA A 347 12.71 -11.20 -37.14
CA ALA A 347 12.46 -11.21 -38.59
C ALA A 347 13.26 -10.13 -39.35
N ILE A 348 13.45 -8.95 -38.73
CA ILE A 348 14.22 -7.82 -39.29
C ILE A 348 15.73 -8.03 -39.12
N LEU A 349 16.20 -8.27 -37.89
CA LEU A 349 17.62 -8.26 -37.51
C LEU A 349 18.32 -9.61 -37.70
N ARG A 350 17.56 -10.72 -37.77
CA ARG A 350 18.07 -12.11 -37.76
C ARG A 350 18.97 -12.44 -36.58
N LYS A 351 18.75 -11.74 -35.47
CA LYS A 351 19.37 -11.91 -34.15
C LYS A 351 18.29 -11.83 -33.08
N TYR A 352 18.54 -12.40 -31.91
CA TYR A 352 17.68 -12.21 -30.74
C TYR A 352 18.03 -10.88 -30.05
N ASP A 353 17.01 -10.05 -29.80
CA ASP A 353 17.15 -8.75 -29.14
C ASP A 353 16.40 -8.77 -27.81
N VAL A 354 17.16 -8.85 -26.71
CA VAL A 354 16.63 -8.90 -25.34
C VAL A 354 16.08 -7.54 -24.90
N GLY A 355 16.72 -6.44 -25.29
CA GLY A 355 16.22 -5.09 -24.99
C GLY A 355 14.93 -4.80 -25.74
N GLY A 356 14.85 -5.22 -27.00
CA GLY A 356 13.62 -5.21 -27.79
C GLY A 356 12.49 -6.02 -27.16
N LEU A 357 12.75 -7.25 -26.72
CA LEU A 357 11.78 -8.06 -25.98
C LEU A 357 11.30 -7.34 -24.70
N CYS A 358 12.22 -6.79 -23.90
CA CYS A 358 11.91 -6.05 -22.68
C CYS A 358 10.98 -4.85 -22.96
N ASN A 359 11.33 -4.02 -23.94
CA ASN A 359 10.52 -2.87 -24.34
C ASN A 359 9.19 -3.29 -24.99
N GLY A 360 9.10 -4.47 -25.60
CA GLY A 360 7.85 -5.06 -26.07
C GLY A 360 6.90 -5.45 -24.93
N ILE A 361 7.44 -5.99 -23.83
CA ILE A 361 6.66 -6.27 -22.60
C ILE A 361 6.10 -4.97 -22.04
N LEU A 362 6.94 -3.93 -21.93
CA LEU A 362 6.52 -2.62 -21.45
C LEU A 362 5.52 -1.93 -22.39
N ALA A 363 5.69 -2.03 -23.71
CA ALA A 363 4.73 -1.53 -24.70
C ALA A 363 3.36 -2.21 -24.55
N GLY A 364 3.34 -3.52 -24.28
CA GLY A 364 2.12 -4.27 -23.98
C GLY A 364 1.43 -3.78 -22.70
N LEU A 365 2.20 -3.62 -21.62
CA LEU A 365 1.73 -3.09 -20.33
C LEU A 365 1.15 -1.68 -20.45
N VAL A 366 1.87 -0.75 -21.09
CA VAL A 366 1.38 0.63 -21.35
C VAL A 366 0.11 0.62 -22.19
N SER A 367 0.02 -0.23 -23.22
CA SER A 367 -1.12 -0.25 -24.14
C SER A 367 -2.42 -0.68 -23.46
N ILE A 368 -2.38 -1.64 -22.53
CA ILE A 368 -3.59 -2.12 -21.85
C ILE A 368 -4.02 -1.26 -20.66
N THR A 369 -3.14 -0.40 -20.14
CA THR A 369 -3.32 0.31 -18.88
C THR A 369 -4.59 1.19 -18.82
N ALA A 370 -5.02 1.83 -19.91
CA ALA A 370 -6.28 2.58 -19.96
C ALA A 370 -7.54 1.71 -19.98
N GLY A 371 -7.45 0.48 -20.50
CA GLY A 371 -8.60 -0.41 -20.71
C GLY A 371 -8.59 -1.65 -19.84
N CYS A 372 -7.64 -1.80 -18.91
CA CYS A 372 -7.39 -3.08 -18.25
C CYS A 372 -8.58 -3.60 -17.43
N GLY A 373 -9.41 -2.72 -16.85
CA GLY A 373 -10.68 -3.10 -16.19
C GLY A 373 -11.91 -3.11 -17.10
N ASN A 374 -11.81 -2.55 -18.30
CA ASN A 374 -12.91 -2.27 -19.21
C ASN A 374 -12.83 -3.08 -20.53
N MET A 375 -11.90 -4.03 -20.62
CA MET A 375 -11.71 -4.89 -21.80
C MET A 375 -11.91 -6.37 -21.49
N GLU A 376 -12.43 -7.11 -22.47
CA GLU A 376 -12.25 -8.57 -22.52
C GLU A 376 -10.78 -8.95 -22.75
N SER A 377 -10.35 -10.11 -22.26
CA SER A 377 -8.97 -10.56 -22.43
C SER A 377 -8.57 -10.84 -23.90
N GLY A 378 -9.53 -11.10 -24.79
CA GLY A 378 -9.28 -11.11 -26.25
C GLY A 378 -8.83 -9.74 -26.76
N SER A 379 -9.50 -8.68 -26.32
CA SER A 379 -9.10 -7.29 -26.60
C SER A 379 -7.78 -6.93 -25.95
N ALA A 380 -7.47 -7.45 -24.75
CA ALA A 380 -6.17 -7.23 -24.10
C ALA A 380 -5.00 -7.87 -24.90
N PHE A 381 -5.19 -9.09 -25.41
CA PHE A 381 -4.24 -9.72 -26.34
C PHE A 381 -4.01 -8.86 -27.59
N ALA A 382 -5.09 -8.42 -28.24
CA ALA A 382 -5.01 -7.60 -29.45
C ALA A 382 -4.35 -6.23 -29.18
N THR A 383 -4.65 -5.62 -28.03
CA THR A 383 -4.09 -4.35 -27.58
C THR A 383 -2.58 -4.46 -27.36
N GLY A 384 -2.09 -5.56 -26.77
CA GLY A 384 -0.64 -5.83 -26.65
C GLY A 384 0.05 -6.09 -28.00
N LEU A 385 -0.60 -6.84 -28.91
CA LEU A 385 -0.10 -7.11 -30.26
C LEU A 385 0.06 -5.83 -31.09
N VAL A 386 -0.96 -4.97 -31.10
CA VAL A 386 -0.89 -3.68 -31.81
C VAL A 386 0.06 -2.71 -31.09
N GLY A 387 0.11 -2.74 -29.75
CA GLY A 387 1.05 -1.98 -28.94
C GLY A 387 2.51 -2.23 -29.35
N ALA A 388 2.89 -3.49 -29.57
CA ALA A 388 4.21 -3.87 -30.09
C ALA A 388 4.51 -3.29 -31.49
N MET A 389 3.52 -3.26 -32.38
CA MET A 389 3.67 -2.68 -33.72
C MET A 389 3.79 -1.14 -33.67
N VAL A 390 3.01 -0.50 -32.80
CA VAL A 390 3.07 0.95 -32.52
C VAL A 390 4.44 1.35 -31.96
N TYR A 391 4.92 0.63 -30.94
CA TYR A 391 6.27 0.78 -30.38
C TYR A 391 7.36 0.65 -31.46
N GLN A 392 7.32 -0.42 -32.25
CA GLN A 392 8.36 -0.69 -33.24
C GLN A 392 8.37 0.37 -34.36
N GLY A 393 7.19 0.81 -34.81
CA GLY A 393 7.06 1.92 -35.77
C GLY A 393 7.55 3.25 -35.19
N ALA A 394 7.24 3.53 -33.92
CA ALA A 394 7.65 4.76 -33.23
C ALA A 394 9.18 4.83 -33.00
N SER A 395 9.81 3.74 -32.55
CA SER A 395 11.28 3.69 -32.39
C SER A 395 11.98 3.90 -33.74
N MET A 396 11.50 3.24 -34.81
CA MET A 396 12.01 3.46 -36.17
C MET A 396 11.79 4.90 -36.67
N LEU A 397 10.68 5.54 -36.31
CA LEU A 397 10.38 6.93 -36.65
C LEU A 397 11.33 7.91 -35.93
N LEU A 398 11.54 7.75 -34.62
CA LEU A 398 12.47 8.60 -33.86
C LEU A 398 13.91 8.47 -34.38
N GLN A 399 14.36 7.25 -34.65
CA GLN A 399 15.67 7.00 -35.26
C GLN A 399 15.81 7.67 -36.63
N LYS A 400 14.77 7.59 -37.49
CA LYS A 400 14.73 8.27 -38.80
C LYS A 400 14.74 9.80 -38.68
N LEU A 401 14.09 10.35 -37.65
CA LEU A 401 14.08 11.79 -37.33
C LEU A 401 15.33 12.26 -36.58
N LYS A 402 16.27 11.35 -36.24
CA LYS A 402 17.45 11.60 -35.40
C LYS A 402 17.11 12.17 -34.01
N ILE A 403 15.94 11.81 -33.48
CA ILE A 403 15.53 12.05 -32.10
C ILE A 403 16.12 10.92 -31.26
N ASP A 404 16.88 11.28 -30.23
CA ASP A 404 17.61 10.32 -29.41
C ASP A 404 16.89 10.04 -28.09
N ASP A 405 16.48 8.80 -27.94
CA ASP A 405 15.90 8.24 -26.73
C ASP A 405 16.79 7.09 -26.24
N PRO A 406 17.44 7.22 -25.07
CA PRO A 406 18.31 6.19 -24.53
C PRO A 406 17.64 4.85 -24.18
N VAL A 407 16.32 4.81 -24.01
CA VAL A 407 15.61 3.60 -23.54
C VAL A 407 14.37 3.24 -24.37
N ASP A 408 14.12 3.96 -25.48
CA ASP A 408 12.82 3.99 -26.20
C ASP A 408 11.63 4.38 -25.28
N ALA A 409 11.82 5.25 -24.28
CA ALA A 409 10.76 5.71 -23.37
C ALA A 409 9.59 6.41 -24.09
N VAL A 410 9.86 7.19 -25.13
CA VAL A 410 8.85 7.90 -25.93
C VAL A 410 8.05 6.93 -26.82
N PRO A 411 8.67 5.97 -27.55
CA PRO A 411 7.94 4.86 -28.17
C PRO A 411 7.09 4.05 -27.19
N VAL A 412 7.66 3.62 -26.06
CA VAL A 412 7.01 2.75 -25.07
C VAL A 412 5.88 3.45 -24.32
N HIS A 413 6.05 4.69 -23.87
CA HIS A 413 5.07 5.38 -23.04
C HIS A 413 4.23 6.39 -23.82
N GLY A 414 4.84 7.17 -24.72
CA GLY A 414 4.13 8.15 -25.54
C GLY A 414 3.25 7.50 -26.59
N PHE A 415 3.85 6.80 -27.57
CA PHE A 415 3.10 6.26 -28.71
C PHE A 415 2.16 5.11 -28.31
N CYS A 416 2.60 4.17 -27.48
CA CYS A 416 1.69 3.15 -26.94
C CYS A 416 0.68 3.72 -25.94
N GLY A 417 0.94 4.88 -25.33
CA GLY A 417 -0.03 5.62 -24.52
C GLY A 417 -1.21 6.14 -25.35
N ILE A 418 -0.92 6.77 -26.51
CA ILE A 418 -1.96 7.14 -27.51
C ILE A 418 -2.74 5.88 -27.94
N TRP A 419 -2.04 4.81 -28.28
CA TRP A 419 -2.69 3.56 -28.69
C TRP A 419 -3.58 2.99 -27.58
N GLY A 420 -3.15 2.99 -26.31
CA GLY A 420 -3.95 2.50 -25.20
C GLY A 420 -5.24 3.28 -24.99
N LEU A 421 -5.21 4.61 -25.11
CA LEU A 421 -6.43 5.43 -25.08
C LEU A 421 -7.38 5.11 -26.25
N LEU A 422 -6.87 4.95 -27.46
CA LEU A 422 -7.68 4.64 -28.64
C LEU A 422 -8.22 3.20 -28.61
N ALA A 423 -7.40 2.23 -28.15
CA ALA A 423 -7.79 0.85 -27.96
C ALA A 423 -8.88 0.72 -26.88
N THR A 424 -8.79 1.48 -25.80
CA THR A 424 -9.83 1.54 -24.76
C THR A 424 -11.15 2.00 -25.34
N ALA A 425 -11.19 3.12 -26.06
CA ALA A 425 -12.40 3.60 -26.70
C ALA A 425 -12.89 2.75 -27.90
N LEU A 426 -12.08 1.79 -28.38
CA LEU A 426 -12.42 0.84 -29.44
C LEU A 426 -12.92 -0.51 -28.89
N PHE A 427 -12.45 -0.90 -27.71
CA PHE A 427 -12.69 -2.23 -27.11
C PHE A 427 -13.32 -2.20 -25.71
N ASP A 428 -13.85 -1.05 -25.27
CA ASP A 428 -14.60 -0.93 -24.02
C ASP A 428 -15.91 -1.72 -24.10
N TRP A 429 -16.11 -2.67 -23.18
CA TRP A 429 -17.35 -3.43 -23.04
C TRP A 429 -18.36 -2.80 -22.07
N GLY A 430 -18.03 -1.66 -21.47
CA GLY A 430 -18.97 -0.74 -20.83
C GLY A 430 -18.98 -0.72 -19.30
N LYS A 431 -19.04 0.48 -18.73
CA LYS A 431 -19.47 0.77 -17.35
C LYS A 431 -20.38 1.99 -17.28
N GLY A 432 -21.51 1.95 -17.99
CA GLY A 432 -22.56 2.96 -17.95
C GLY A 432 -23.12 3.31 -19.32
N VAL A 433 -24.45 3.23 -19.45
CA VAL A 433 -25.26 3.59 -20.64
C VAL A 433 -24.84 2.90 -21.95
N ASP A 434 -25.53 1.80 -22.24
CA ASP A 434 -25.45 0.94 -23.43
C ASP A 434 -24.13 0.18 -23.67
N HIS A 435 -24.26 -0.99 -24.31
CA HIS A 435 -23.19 -1.98 -24.43
C HIS A 435 -22.31 -1.73 -25.67
N TYR A 436 -21.05 -1.32 -25.47
CA TYR A 436 -20.06 -1.21 -26.54
C TYR A 436 -19.11 -2.43 -26.60
N HIS A 437 -18.03 -2.33 -27.38
CA HIS A 437 -17.43 -3.43 -28.13
C HIS A 437 -16.40 -4.28 -27.36
N GLY A 438 -16.86 -5.34 -26.69
CA GLY A 438 -15.97 -6.46 -26.33
C GLY A 438 -15.37 -7.17 -27.56
N TRP A 439 -14.43 -8.11 -27.38
CA TRP A 439 -13.96 -8.98 -28.47
C TRP A 439 -15.07 -9.95 -28.92
N SER A 440 -15.98 -10.33 -28.02
CA SER A 440 -17.27 -10.95 -28.35
C SER A 440 -18.30 -9.97 -28.95
N GLY A 441 -18.07 -8.66 -28.80
CA GLY A 441 -18.95 -7.54 -29.15
C GLY A 441 -19.11 -7.22 -30.65
N TRP A 442 -18.58 -8.06 -31.54
CA TRP A 442 -19.00 -8.05 -32.96
C TRP A 442 -20.44 -8.60 -33.16
N GLY A 443 -21.10 -8.99 -32.07
CA GLY A 443 -22.54 -9.26 -31.99
C GLY A 443 -23.39 -8.01 -31.72
N CYS A 444 -24.71 -8.21 -31.68
CA CYS A 444 -25.71 -7.16 -31.53
C CYS A 444 -25.64 -6.42 -30.18
N MET A 445 -25.54 -5.09 -30.19
CA MET A 445 -25.69 -4.26 -28.99
C MET A 445 -27.20 -4.12 -28.69
N GLN A 446 -27.67 -4.72 -27.58
CA GLN A 446 -29.05 -4.56 -27.12
C GLN A 446 -29.21 -3.21 -26.41
N THR A 447 -30.27 -2.46 -26.76
CA THR A 447 -30.71 -1.31 -25.95
C THR A 447 -31.17 -1.75 -24.56
N ALA A 448 -31.22 -0.82 -23.59
CA ALA A 448 -31.62 -1.11 -22.20
C ALA A 448 -33.00 -1.80 -22.03
N ASP A 449 -33.90 -1.65 -22.99
CA ASP A 449 -35.21 -2.32 -23.06
C ASP A 449 -35.20 -3.68 -23.79
N LYS A 450 -34.05 -4.06 -24.36
CA LYS A 450 -33.80 -5.23 -25.21
C LYS A 450 -34.61 -5.27 -26.51
N SER A 451 -35.24 -4.17 -26.92
CA SER A 451 -36.15 -4.15 -28.08
C SER A 451 -35.45 -3.96 -29.43
N SER A 452 -34.28 -3.33 -29.44
CA SER A 452 -33.58 -2.93 -30.66
C SER A 452 -32.11 -3.31 -30.67
N CYS A 453 -31.54 -3.36 -31.89
CA CYS A 453 -30.17 -3.75 -32.15
C CYS A 453 -29.40 -2.58 -32.74
N GLN A 454 -28.37 -2.10 -32.05
CA GLN A 454 -27.39 -1.19 -32.65
C GLN A 454 -26.13 -1.98 -33.06
N THR A 455 -25.51 -1.56 -34.16
CA THR A 455 -24.26 -2.11 -34.67
C THR A 455 -23.36 -0.99 -35.17
N GLY A 456 -22.31 -0.66 -34.42
CA GLY A 456 -21.35 0.37 -34.81
C GLY A 456 -20.47 0.84 -33.66
N ILE A 457 -19.21 1.18 -33.97
CA ILE A 457 -18.25 1.74 -33.02
C ILE A 457 -18.75 3.11 -32.54
N GLY A 458 -18.82 3.32 -31.23
CA GLY A 458 -19.22 4.59 -30.62
C GLY A 458 -18.20 5.70 -30.90
N GLY A 459 -18.41 6.47 -31.97
CA GLY A 459 -17.49 7.54 -32.37
C GLY A 459 -17.30 8.66 -31.33
N THR A 460 -18.24 8.80 -30.40
CA THR A 460 -18.18 9.71 -29.24
C THR A 460 -17.08 9.30 -28.24
N ALA A 461 -16.98 8.02 -27.89
CA ALA A 461 -15.95 7.48 -27.01
C ALA A 461 -14.54 7.73 -27.57
N ILE A 462 -14.34 7.40 -28.85
CA ILE A 462 -13.07 7.65 -29.55
C ILE A 462 -12.81 9.16 -29.66
N GLY A 463 -13.85 9.96 -29.86
CA GLY A 463 -13.78 11.43 -29.85
C GLY A 463 -13.27 11.99 -28.52
N ALA A 464 -13.83 11.56 -27.39
CA ALA A 464 -13.41 12.00 -26.06
C ALA A 464 -11.96 11.60 -25.74
N ASN A 465 -11.60 10.33 -26.00
CA ASN A 465 -10.23 9.84 -25.77
C ASN A 465 -9.20 10.49 -26.72
N LEU A 466 -9.56 10.79 -27.97
CA LEU A 466 -8.72 11.52 -28.91
C LEU A 466 -8.54 12.99 -28.51
N ILE A 467 -9.61 13.66 -28.06
CA ILE A 467 -9.53 15.03 -27.53
C ILE A 467 -8.59 15.06 -26.31
N MET A 468 -8.72 14.13 -25.37
CA MET A 468 -7.84 14.09 -24.21
C MET A 468 -6.39 13.79 -24.60
N ALA A 469 -6.15 12.86 -25.52
CA ALA A 469 -4.82 12.59 -26.04
C ALA A 469 -4.17 13.86 -26.65
N LEU A 470 -4.92 14.62 -27.44
CA LEU A 470 -4.47 15.89 -28.02
C LEU A 470 -4.24 16.97 -26.96
N VAL A 471 -5.08 17.05 -25.93
CA VAL A 471 -4.91 17.96 -24.78
C VAL A 471 -3.66 17.61 -23.97
N ILE A 472 -3.42 16.33 -23.66
CA ILE A 472 -2.22 15.86 -22.96
C ILE A 472 -0.97 16.16 -23.80
N ILE A 473 -1.02 15.93 -25.13
CA ILE A 473 0.08 16.25 -26.05
C ILE A 473 0.37 17.76 -26.05
N ALA A 474 -0.67 18.60 -26.16
CA ALA A 474 -0.52 20.05 -26.19
C ALA A 474 -0.01 20.61 -24.84
N TRP A 475 -0.62 20.21 -23.73
CA TRP A 475 -0.25 20.66 -22.39
C TRP A 475 1.12 20.16 -21.97
N SER A 476 1.27 18.85 -21.83
CA SER A 476 2.50 18.22 -21.32
C SER A 476 3.68 18.49 -22.24
N GLY A 477 3.46 18.55 -23.55
CA GLY A 477 4.46 18.90 -24.54
C GLY A 477 4.89 20.36 -24.45
N SER A 478 3.95 21.33 -24.46
CA SER A 478 4.30 22.75 -24.46
C SER A 478 4.91 23.21 -23.13
N ILE A 479 4.38 22.79 -21.99
CA ILE A 479 4.90 23.19 -20.67
C ILE A 479 6.25 22.50 -20.38
N SER A 480 6.45 21.24 -20.79
CA SER A 480 7.77 20.60 -20.70
C SER A 480 8.77 21.26 -21.65
N ALA A 481 8.38 21.55 -22.90
CA ALA A 481 9.25 22.23 -23.85
C ALA A 481 9.65 23.64 -23.36
N LEU A 482 8.72 24.39 -22.78
CA LEU A 482 8.99 25.68 -22.14
C LEU A 482 9.95 25.54 -20.94
N THR A 483 9.69 24.58 -20.05
CA THR A 483 10.53 24.30 -18.88
C THR A 483 11.96 23.95 -19.30
N PHE A 484 12.12 23.01 -20.24
CA PHE A 484 13.43 22.67 -20.79
C PHE A 484 14.07 23.83 -21.57
N ALA A 485 13.30 24.65 -22.30
CA ALA A 485 13.83 25.81 -23.02
C ALA A 485 14.36 26.89 -22.07
N LEU A 486 13.68 27.17 -20.95
CA LEU A 486 14.15 28.08 -19.91
C LEU A 486 15.44 27.55 -19.25
N LEU A 487 15.46 26.27 -18.88
CA LEU A 487 16.65 25.61 -18.34
C LEU A 487 17.82 25.59 -19.35
N LYS A 488 17.53 25.54 -20.66
CA LYS A 488 18.54 25.64 -21.74
C LYS A 488 19.04 27.07 -21.92
N TRP A 489 18.15 28.06 -21.84
CA TRP A 489 18.48 29.49 -21.92
C TRP A 489 19.38 29.94 -20.75
N TRP A 490 19.15 29.42 -19.54
CA TRP A 490 20.05 29.60 -18.39
C TRP A 490 21.36 28.80 -18.46
N GLY A 491 21.63 28.04 -19.53
CA GLY A 491 22.82 27.17 -19.63
C GLY A 491 22.83 25.99 -18.63
N ALA A 492 21.74 25.77 -17.91
CA ALA A 492 21.62 24.72 -16.91
C ALA A 492 21.43 23.33 -17.56
N LEU A 493 20.60 23.22 -18.60
CA LEU A 493 20.04 21.95 -19.08
C LEU A 493 21.05 20.84 -19.44
N ARG A 494 21.87 21.08 -20.48
CA ARG A 494 22.77 20.05 -21.05
C ARG A 494 24.16 20.16 -20.44
N ILE A 495 24.81 19.01 -20.25
CA ILE A 495 26.24 18.94 -19.94
C ILE A 495 27.11 19.53 -21.06
N ASP A 496 28.36 19.86 -20.74
CA ASP A 496 29.36 20.24 -21.75
C ASP A 496 29.86 19.01 -22.53
N GLU A 497 30.45 19.28 -23.70
CA GLU A 497 30.87 18.26 -24.68
C GLU A 497 31.95 17.31 -24.13
N GLU A 498 32.90 17.84 -23.38
CA GLU A 498 33.96 17.08 -22.68
C GLU A 498 33.34 16.10 -21.65
N THR A 499 32.32 16.53 -20.90
CA THR A 499 31.57 15.66 -19.97
C THR A 499 30.80 14.56 -20.70
N GLU A 500 30.26 14.85 -21.88
CA GLU A 500 29.49 13.86 -22.66
C GLU A 500 30.41 12.78 -23.28
N GLU A 501 31.64 13.15 -23.60
CA GLU A 501 32.71 12.24 -24.03
C GLU A 501 33.29 11.42 -22.87
N MET A 502 33.65 12.04 -21.74
CA MET A 502 34.18 11.31 -20.56
C MET A 502 33.13 10.49 -19.82
N GLY A 503 31.86 10.94 -19.83
CA GLY A 503 30.80 10.44 -18.95
C GLY A 503 30.63 11.32 -17.70
N MET A 504 29.38 11.48 -17.26
CA MET A 504 29.05 12.34 -16.11
C MET A 504 29.61 11.82 -14.79
N ASP A 505 29.73 10.49 -14.64
CA ASP A 505 30.22 9.86 -13.41
C ASP A 505 31.64 10.35 -13.07
N ALA A 506 32.55 10.28 -14.05
CA ALA A 506 33.96 10.65 -13.88
C ALA A 506 34.15 12.12 -13.46
N LYS A 507 33.39 13.03 -14.07
CA LYS A 507 33.52 14.48 -13.82
C LYS A 507 32.73 14.95 -12.60
N SER A 508 31.56 14.36 -12.33
CA SER A 508 30.55 14.95 -11.43
C SER A 508 30.24 14.13 -10.18
N HIS A 509 30.62 12.85 -10.11
CA HIS A 509 30.25 11.96 -9.00
C HIS A 509 31.43 11.60 -8.09
N SER A 510 31.11 11.20 -6.86
CA SER A 510 31.97 10.54 -5.88
C SER A 510 31.19 9.34 -5.32
N PRO A 511 31.56 8.08 -5.59
CA PRO A 511 32.69 7.65 -6.41
C PRO A 511 32.63 8.13 -7.86
N ALA A 512 33.79 8.17 -8.53
CA ALA A 512 33.89 8.64 -9.92
C ALA A 512 33.42 7.61 -10.97
N LYS A 513 32.93 6.44 -10.52
CA LYS A 513 32.43 5.32 -11.34
C LYS A 513 31.34 4.58 -10.57
N ALA A 514 30.38 3.97 -11.26
CA ALA A 514 29.38 3.09 -10.66
C ALA A 514 29.90 1.70 -10.28
N TYR A 515 31.07 1.30 -10.79
CA TYR A 515 31.64 -0.04 -10.64
C TYR A 515 33.15 -0.02 -10.39
N ALA A 516 33.62 -0.89 -9.51
CA ALA A 516 35.02 -1.27 -9.35
C ALA A 516 35.18 -2.77 -9.72
N LEU A 517 35.74 -3.02 -10.92
CA LEU A 517 35.71 -4.34 -11.59
C LEU A 517 37.01 -5.14 -11.34
N ASP A 518 36.90 -6.38 -10.87
CA ASP A 518 37.96 -7.40 -10.85
C ASP A 518 37.46 -8.71 -11.51
N PHE A 519 38.27 -9.32 -12.39
CA PHE A 519 37.88 -10.36 -13.35
C PHE A 519 38.58 -11.70 -13.02
N PRO A 520 37.91 -12.89 -13.08
CA PRO A 520 37.86 -13.64 -14.36
C PRO A 520 36.69 -14.66 -14.56
N ASN A 521 35.99 -14.63 -15.71
CA ASN A 521 35.21 -15.72 -16.36
C ASN A 521 34.03 -16.42 -15.60
N GLY A 522 33.16 -17.19 -16.30
CA GLY A 522 31.96 -17.90 -15.75
C GLY A 522 31.12 -18.69 -16.79
N GLN A 523 29.99 -19.35 -16.38
CA GLN A 523 28.97 -20.02 -17.25
C GLN A 523 27.62 -20.38 -16.51
N LEU A 524 26.66 -21.06 -17.16
CA LEU A 524 25.17 -21.12 -16.92
C LEU A 524 24.59 -22.61 -16.90
N PRO A 525 23.25 -22.95 -17.00
CA PRO A 525 22.02 -22.63 -16.20
C PRO A 525 20.96 -23.80 -15.96
N GLU A 526 19.82 -23.49 -15.28
CA GLU A 526 18.37 -23.94 -15.43
C GLU A 526 17.79 -25.40 -15.28
N ALA A 527 16.51 -25.55 -14.79
CA ALA A 527 15.40 -26.42 -15.32
C ALA A 527 14.05 -26.57 -14.48
N MET A 528 12.86 -26.34 -15.11
CA MET A 528 11.50 -27.05 -15.09
C MET A 528 10.64 -27.38 -13.80
N LYS A 529 9.31 -27.77 -13.82
CA LYS A 529 8.03 -27.32 -14.51
C LYS A 529 6.71 -28.14 -14.12
N TRP A 530 5.48 -27.54 -14.17
CA TRP A 530 4.08 -28.12 -14.16
C TRP A 530 3.48 -28.73 -12.83
N TYR A 531 2.18 -29.11 -12.56
CA TYR A 531 0.80 -29.25 -13.21
C TYR A 531 -0.33 -29.31 -12.06
N ALA A 532 -1.68 -29.58 -12.08
CA ALA A 532 -2.84 -29.99 -12.96
C ALA A 532 -4.28 -29.62 -12.34
N LEU A 533 -5.42 -30.32 -12.64
CA LEU A 533 -6.89 -30.07 -12.29
C LEU A 533 -7.79 -31.39 -12.28
N PRO A 534 -9.16 -31.46 -12.44
CA PRO A 534 -10.37 -31.07 -11.63
C PRO A 534 -11.49 -32.19 -11.49
N LEU A 535 -12.74 -31.94 -10.98
CA LEU A 535 -14.06 -32.42 -11.53
C LEU A 535 -15.43 -31.97 -10.86
N LEU A 536 -16.56 -32.28 -11.56
CA LEU A 536 -18.04 -31.99 -11.45
C LEU A 536 -18.85 -32.81 -10.39
N ALA A 537 -20.21 -32.79 -10.19
CA ALA A 537 -21.45 -31.92 -10.26
C ALA A 537 -22.70 -32.85 -9.92
N THR A 538 -24.04 -32.61 -9.83
CA THR A 538 -25.16 -31.61 -10.04
C THR A 538 -26.31 -31.93 -9.01
N GLY A 539 -27.60 -31.48 -8.96
CA GLY A 539 -28.44 -30.40 -9.55
C GLY A 539 -29.98 -30.71 -9.72
N ALA A 540 -30.89 -29.75 -9.38
CA ALA A 540 -32.34 -29.57 -9.80
C ALA A 540 -33.50 -30.48 -9.24
N ALA A 541 -34.83 -30.13 -9.24
CA ALA A 541 -35.63 -28.86 -9.23
C ALA A 541 -37.20 -29.13 -9.18
N VAL A 542 -38.07 -28.09 -9.34
CA VAL A 542 -39.54 -28.10 -9.72
C VAL A 542 -40.56 -28.46 -8.60
N ALA A 543 -41.87 -28.08 -8.54
CA ALA A 543 -42.75 -26.90 -8.87
C ALA A 543 -44.25 -27.26 -8.52
N ALA A 544 -45.34 -26.51 -8.80
CA ALA A 544 -45.80 -25.16 -8.39
C ALA A 544 -47.34 -24.97 -8.66
N GLY A 545 -48.03 -23.97 -8.05
CA GLY A 545 -49.44 -23.54 -8.35
C GLY A 545 -50.24 -23.11 -7.09
N GLN A 546 -50.79 -21.89 -6.90
CA GLN A 546 -51.81 -21.08 -7.64
C GLN A 546 -53.22 -21.70 -7.63
N SER A 547 -54.25 -21.09 -7.01
CA SER A 547 -55.01 -19.84 -7.32
C SER A 547 -56.07 -20.07 -8.44
N GLU A 548 -57.22 -19.37 -8.54
CA GLU A 548 -57.73 -18.16 -7.87
C GLU A 548 -59.28 -18.04 -8.00
N LEU A 549 -59.88 -16.97 -7.45
CA LEU A 549 -61.13 -16.30 -7.89
C LEU A 549 -62.33 -17.13 -8.44
N LEU A 550 -63.36 -17.37 -7.61
CA LEU A 550 -64.80 -17.37 -7.99
C LEU A 550 -65.68 -17.61 -6.75
N ALA A 551 -66.75 -16.85 -6.45
CA ALA A 551 -67.13 -15.49 -6.84
C ALA A 551 -68.12 -14.91 -5.81
N GLU A 552 -68.45 -13.62 -5.98
CA GLU A 552 -69.25 -12.65 -5.21
C GLU A 552 -70.69 -13.05 -4.77
N LEU A 553 -71.05 -14.34 -4.72
CA LEU A 553 -72.42 -14.83 -4.50
C LEU A 553 -72.85 -14.99 -3.03
N LYS A 554 -72.25 -14.24 -2.11
CA LYS A 554 -72.61 -14.18 -0.67
C LYS A 554 -72.92 -12.77 -0.15
N GLN A 555 -72.93 -11.77 -1.04
CA GLN A 555 -72.56 -10.39 -0.73
C GLN A 555 -73.58 -9.53 0.05
N LEU A 556 -74.84 -9.96 0.25
CA LEU A 556 -75.84 -9.15 1.00
C LEU A 556 -76.66 -9.89 2.07
N GLU A 557 -76.54 -11.22 2.20
CA GLU A 557 -76.77 -11.82 3.54
C GLU A 557 -75.62 -11.41 4.50
N SER A 558 -74.47 -11.04 3.94
CA SER A 558 -73.26 -10.53 4.62
C SER A 558 -73.24 -9.01 4.82
N GLU A 559 -74.39 -8.41 5.18
CA GLU A 559 -74.42 -7.05 5.76
C GLU A 559 -75.15 -7.00 7.11
N VAL A 560 -76.29 -7.69 7.25
CA VAL A 560 -77.03 -7.72 8.53
C VAL A 560 -76.49 -8.80 9.46
N ASN A 561 -76.26 -10.02 8.97
CA ASN A 561 -75.45 -10.99 9.72
C ASN A 561 -74.06 -10.40 9.93
N ALA A 562 -73.43 -9.81 8.91
CA ALA A 562 -72.15 -9.10 9.06
C ALA A 562 -72.27 -7.69 9.69
N GLN A 563 -73.17 -7.50 10.65
CA GLN A 563 -73.06 -6.47 11.68
C GLN A 563 -73.12 -7.06 13.09
N GLN A 564 -73.97 -8.06 13.35
CA GLN A 564 -73.89 -8.84 14.60
C GLN A 564 -72.67 -9.76 14.62
N GLN A 565 -72.40 -10.42 13.49
CA GLN A 565 -71.13 -11.06 13.18
C GLN A 565 -70.03 -10.05 12.88
N LEU A 566 -70.28 -8.75 12.58
CA LEU A 566 -69.17 -7.78 12.62
C LEU A 566 -68.74 -7.49 14.05
N ILE A 567 -69.65 -7.42 15.03
CA ILE A 567 -69.25 -7.27 16.44
C ILE A 567 -68.65 -8.58 16.96
N LYS A 568 -69.22 -9.74 16.59
CA LYS A 568 -68.71 -11.04 17.04
C LYS A 568 -67.41 -11.45 16.33
N ASP A 569 -67.25 -11.14 15.04
CA ASP A 569 -65.96 -11.18 14.37
C ASP A 569 -65.07 -10.09 14.93
N GLN A 570 -65.45 -8.82 15.10
CA GLN A 570 -64.54 -7.83 15.72
C GLN A 570 -64.10 -8.25 17.13
N GLN A 571 -64.87 -9.04 17.87
CA GLN A 571 -64.43 -9.67 19.12
C GLN A 571 -63.52 -10.89 18.85
N GLU A 572 -63.94 -11.90 18.07
CA GLU A 572 -63.15 -13.11 17.74
C GLU A 572 -61.95 -12.83 16.82
N LEU A 573 -61.90 -11.65 16.20
CA LEU A 573 -60.89 -11.07 15.33
C LEU A 573 -60.16 -9.94 16.07
N LEU A 574 -60.62 -9.39 17.19
CA LEU A 574 -59.68 -8.82 18.18
C LEU A 574 -58.95 -9.94 18.89
N ASP A 575 -59.60 -11.03 19.31
CA ASP A 575 -58.94 -12.17 19.93
C ASP A 575 -58.07 -12.96 18.93
N SER A 576 -58.50 -13.08 17.66
CA SER A 576 -57.69 -13.68 16.59
C SER A 576 -56.64 -12.70 16.06
N TYR A 577 -56.89 -11.39 15.94
CA TYR A 577 -55.82 -10.45 15.59
C TYR A 577 -54.85 -10.27 16.76
N GLU A 578 -55.26 -10.32 18.03
CA GLU A 578 -54.34 -10.31 19.17
C GLU A 578 -53.61 -11.64 19.34
N SER A 579 -54.22 -12.81 19.05
CA SER A 579 -53.50 -14.10 19.11
C SER A 579 -52.69 -14.41 17.85
N HIS A 580 -53.11 -14.01 16.64
CA HIS A 580 -52.30 -14.07 15.41
C HIS A 580 -51.31 -12.92 15.30
N GLN A 581 -51.54 -11.72 15.84
CA GLN A 581 -50.50 -10.68 15.93
C GLN A 581 -49.57 -10.92 17.10
N SER A 582 -49.99 -11.39 18.29
CA SER A 582 -49.02 -11.78 19.32
C SER A 582 -48.19 -12.97 18.84
N ARG A 583 -48.77 -13.99 18.18
CA ARG A 583 -47.99 -15.04 17.51
C ARG A 583 -47.14 -14.50 16.36
N ARG A 584 -47.66 -13.65 15.46
CA ARG A 584 -46.84 -13.06 14.37
C ARG A 584 -45.72 -12.18 14.91
N LEU A 585 -45.93 -11.34 15.93
CA LEU A 585 -44.85 -10.60 16.59
C LEU A 585 -43.88 -11.55 17.27
N GLN A 586 -44.34 -12.60 17.97
CA GLN A 586 -43.46 -13.64 18.53
C GLN A 586 -42.75 -14.51 17.48
N THR A 587 -43.16 -14.44 16.20
CA THR A 587 -42.55 -15.19 15.08
C THR A 587 -41.68 -14.29 14.18
N MET A 588 -42.02 -13.01 14.03
CA MET A 588 -41.26 -11.98 13.30
C MET A 588 -40.19 -11.33 14.19
N VAL A 589 -40.45 -11.25 15.50
CA VAL A 589 -39.57 -10.73 16.56
C VAL A 589 -39.59 -11.73 17.72
N ASN A 590 -39.17 -12.97 17.45
CA ASN A 590 -38.66 -13.81 18.52
C ASN A 590 -37.32 -13.20 18.95
N GLU A 591 -37.28 -12.49 20.07
CA GLU A 591 -36.06 -11.86 20.61
C GLU A 591 -34.90 -12.87 20.69
N THR A 592 -35.20 -14.15 20.99
CA THR A 592 -34.20 -15.23 20.98
C THR A 592 -33.57 -15.45 19.60
N TYR A 593 -34.36 -15.43 18.52
CA TYR A 593 -33.87 -15.61 17.14
C TYR A 593 -33.17 -14.35 16.63
N PHE A 594 -33.68 -13.18 16.98
CA PHE A 594 -33.08 -11.90 16.62
C PHE A 594 -31.73 -11.72 17.33
N ASN A 595 -31.68 -11.87 18.66
CA ASN A 595 -30.44 -11.77 19.44
C ASN A 595 -29.44 -12.85 19.03
N SER A 596 -29.84 -14.11 18.82
CA SER A 596 -28.88 -15.13 18.33
C SER A 596 -28.42 -14.90 16.89
N THR A 597 -29.20 -14.21 16.05
CA THR A 597 -28.73 -13.73 14.74
C THR A 597 -27.73 -12.58 14.89
N VAL A 598 -27.96 -11.65 15.82
CA VAL A 598 -27.03 -10.55 16.13
C VAL A 598 -25.73 -11.06 16.75
N GLU A 599 -25.80 -11.99 17.70
CA GLU A 599 -24.65 -12.69 18.29
C GLU A 599 -23.88 -13.48 17.21
N ALA A 600 -24.56 -14.16 16.28
CA ALA A 600 -23.91 -14.85 15.16
C ALA A 600 -23.26 -13.89 14.16
N LEU A 601 -23.85 -12.70 13.93
CA LEU A 601 -23.27 -11.64 13.11
C LEU A 601 -22.05 -11.00 13.79
N GLN A 602 -22.11 -10.72 15.10
CA GLN A 602 -20.98 -10.22 15.90
C GLN A 602 -19.84 -11.25 15.96
N ALA A 603 -20.14 -12.52 16.22
CA ALA A 603 -19.15 -13.60 16.20
C ALA A 603 -18.47 -13.74 14.81
N LYS A 604 -19.24 -13.51 13.73
CA LYS A 604 -18.70 -13.48 12.37
C LYS A 604 -17.85 -12.23 12.11
N ASP A 605 -18.22 -11.07 12.67
CA ASP A 605 -17.45 -9.83 12.60
C ASP A 605 -16.10 -9.96 13.31
N TYR A 606 -16.07 -10.43 14.56
CA TYR A 606 -14.82 -10.71 15.29
C TYR A 606 -13.91 -11.72 14.57
N SER A 607 -14.49 -12.77 13.98
CA SER A 607 -13.77 -13.75 13.16
C SER A 607 -13.18 -13.14 11.88
N LEU A 608 -13.94 -12.26 11.24
CA LEU A 608 -13.56 -11.61 9.99
C LEU A 608 -12.47 -10.54 10.22
N GLY A 609 -12.62 -9.67 11.23
CA GLY A 609 -11.60 -8.71 11.64
C GLY A 609 -10.28 -9.38 12.05
N GLY A 610 -10.35 -10.48 12.80
CA GLY A 610 -9.17 -11.30 13.12
C GLY A 610 -8.48 -11.89 11.88
N ALA A 611 -9.23 -12.23 10.83
CA ALA A 611 -8.67 -12.64 9.55
C ALA A 611 -8.02 -11.48 8.77
N MET A 612 -8.53 -10.24 8.88
CA MET A 612 -7.89 -9.05 8.29
C MET A 612 -6.56 -8.73 8.96
N ASP A 613 -6.54 -8.67 10.30
CA ASP A 613 -5.33 -8.49 11.09
C ASP A 613 -4.28 -9.56 10.73
N SER A 614 -4.73 -10.80 10.53
CA SER A 614 -3.88 -11.91 10.09
C SER A 614 -3.33 -11.74 8.67
N ALA A 615 -4.16 -11.30 7.72
CA ALA A 615 -3.72 -11.02 6.35
C ALA A 615 -2.71 -9.87 6.30
N TRP A 616 -2.97 -8.79 7.06
CA TRP A 616 -2.11 -7.62 7.20
C TRP A 616 -0.76 -7.98 7.79
N LEU A 617 -0.72 -8.65 8.96
CA LEU A 617 0.54 -9.00 9.61
C LEU A 617 1.34 -10.08 8.86
N CYS A 618 0.68 -11.01 8.15
CA CYS A 618 1.36 -11.93 7.23
C CYS A 618 2.03 -11.17 6.07
N LEU A 619 1.31 -10.22 5.44
CA LEU A 619 1.84 -9.40 4.35
C LEU A 619 2.98 -8.51 4.82
N CYS A 620 2.77 -7.76 5.90
CA CYS A 620 3.77 -6.84 6.44
C CYS A 620 5.01 -7.58 6.97
N GLY A 621 4.85 -8.74 7.63
CA GLY A 621 5.98 -9.58 8.03
C GLY A 621 6.79 -10.12 6.83
N ALA A 622 6.12 -10.47 5.73
CA ALA A 622 6.79 -10.85 4.48
C ALA A 622 7.54 -9.67 3.83
N LEU A 623 6.99 -8.46 3.88
CA LEU A 623 7.64 -7.22 3.41
C LEU A 623 8.86 -6.86 4.29
N VAL A 624 8.79 -7.02 5.61
CA VAL A 624 9.97 -6.83 6.49
C VAL A 624 11.01 -7.93 6.24
N MET A 625 10.60 -9.18 6.00
CA MET A 625 11.53 -10.23 5.56
C MET A 625 12.22 -9.87 4.22
N PHE A 626 11.52 -9.22 3.29
CA PHE A 626 12.11 -8.73 2.04
C PHE A 626 13.20 -7.65 2.26
N MET A 627 13.20 -6.94 3.40
CA MET A 627 14.29 -6.02 3.76
C MET A 627 15.65 -6.72 3.85
N HIS A 628 15.71 -8.03 4.15
CA HIS A 628 16.97 -8.79 4.14
C HIS A 628 17.56 -8.95 2.74
N ALA A 629 16.76 -8.97 1.67
CA ALA A 629 17.27 -8.83 0.31
C ALA A 629 17.85 -7.42 0.09
N GLY A 630 17.18 -6.40 0.62
CA GLY A 630 17.64 -5.00 0.60
C GLY A 630 19.00 -4.82 1.29
N PHE A 631 19.15 -5.31 2.53
CA PHE A 631 20.42 -5.34 3.26
C PHE A 631 21.49 -6.13 2.51
N ALA A 632 21.19 -7.33 2.02
CA ALA A 632 22.16 -8.15 1.30
C ALA A 632 22.71 -7.45 0.03
N MET A 633 21.86 -6.74 -0.72
CA MET A 633 22.28 -5.96 -1.89
C MET A 633 23.06 -4.71 -1.48
N LEU A 634 22.58 -3.95 -0.49
CA LEU A 634 23.23 -2.72 -0.03
C LEU A 634 24.61 -2.98 0.58
N GLU A 635 24.71 -3.91 1.53
CA GLU A 635 25.98 -4.26 2.15
C GLU A 635 26.99 -4.75 1.12
N THR A 636 26.54 -5.60 0.17
CA THR A 636 27.41 -6.13 -0.89
C THR A 636 27.91 -5.00 -1.77
N GLY A 637 27.02 -4.13 -2.27
CA GLY A 637 27.38 -2.99 -3.12
C GLY A 637 28.36 -2.00 -2.46
N CYS A 638 28.24 -1.78 -1.14
CA CYS A 638 29.14 -0.92 -0.36
C CYS A 638 30.47 -1.58 0.03
N CYS A 639 30.56 -2.91 0.04
CA CYS A 639 31.82 -3.64 0.24
C CYS A 639 32.65 -3.72 -1.06
N ARG A 640 33.87 -4.26 -0.99
CA ARG A 640 34.71 -4.53 -2.17
C ARG A 640 34.34 -5.89 -2.79
N ALA A 641 34.44 -5.99 -4.12
CA ALA A 641 34.00 -7.16 -4.89
C ALA A 641 34.57 -8.50 -4.39
N LYS A 642 35.81 -8.52 -3.89
CA LYS A 642 36.53 -9.68 -3.34
C LYS A 642 35.95 -10.29 -2.04
N ASN A 643 34.87 -9.71 -1.51
CA ASN A 643 34.17 -10.15 -0.30
C ASN A 643 32.65 -10.33 -0.53
N ALA A 644 32.18 -10.24 -1.79
CA ALA A 644 30.76 -10.22 -2.13
C ALA A 644 30.03 -11.52 -1.75
N SER A 645 30.59 -12.70 -2.08
CA SER A 645 30.02 -13.99 -1.67
C SER A 645 29.92 -14.10 -0.16
N ASN A 646 30.95 -13.65 0.56
CA ASN A 646 30.93 -13.69 2.02
C ASN A 646 29.90 -12.73 2.64
N VAL A 647 29.68 -11.55 2.06
CA VAL A 647 28.66 -10.60 2.54
C VAL A 647 27.25 -11.12 2.28
N LEU A 648 26.98 -11.65 1.08
CA LEU A 648 25.71 -12.31 0.76
C LEU A 648 25.43 -13.52 1.67
N MET A 649 26.41 -14.41 1.85
CA MET A 649 26.29 -15.57 2.75
C MET A 649 26.05 -15.14 4.20
N LYS A 650 26.76 -14.11 4.69
CA LYS A 650 26.60 -13.54 6.04
C LYS A 650 25.16 -13.05 6.28
N ASN A 651 24.54 -12.39 5.31
CA ASN A 651 23.14 -11.95 5.41
C ASN A 651 22.17 -13.13 5.51
N LEU A 652 22.30 -14.14 4.63
CA LEU A 652 21.46 -15.34 4.67
C LEU A 652 21.63 -16.13 5.98
N VAL A 653 22.86 -16.29 6.46
CA VAL A 653 23.16 -16.94 7.74
C VAL A 653 22.62 -16.13 8.92
N ASN A 654 22.69 -14.79 8.87
CA ASN A 654 22.13 -13.91 9.90
C ASN A 654 20.62 -14.12 10.06
N VAL A 655 19.88 -14.25 8.95
CA VAL A 655 18.46 -14.61 9.00
C VAL A 655 18.27 -15.99 9.63
N CYS A 656 18.86 -17.05 9.07
CA CYS A 656 18.64 -18.42 9.54
C CYS A 656 18.98 -18.63 11.03
N VAL A 657 20.13 -18.10 11.48
CA VAL A 657 20.55 -18.19 12.88
C VAL A 657 19.72 -17.25 13.76
N GLY A 658 19.35 -16.09 13.23
CA GLY A 658 18.47 -15.14 13.90
C GLY A 658 17.09 -15.73 14.21
N THR A 659 16.49 -16.47 13.26
CA THR A 659 15.25 -17.25 13.43
C THR A 659 15.36 -18.25 14.57
N LEU A 660 16.43 -19.04 14.61
CA LEU A 660 16.64 -20.04 15.65
C LEU A 660 16.81 -19.40 17.03
N GLY A 661 17.52 -18.27 17.13
CA GLY A 661 17.66 -17.50 18.38
C GLY A 661 16.33 -16.93 18.87
N TRP A 662 15.53 -16.35 17.97
CA TRP A 662 14.23 -15.77 18.28
C TRP A 662 13.15 -16.82 18.62
N TRP A 663 13.15 -17.98 17.95
CA TRP A 663 12.26 -19.10 18.26
C TRP A 663 12.60 -19.78 19.60
N SER A 664 13.88 -20.07 19.84
CA SER A 664 14.28 -20.83 21.04
C SER A 664 14.18 -20.02 22.32
N LEU A 665 14.68 -18.77 22.33
CA LEU A 665 14.82 -17.94 23.53
C LEU A 665 14.26 -16.53 23.36
N GLY A 666 14.42 -15.91 22.19
CA GLY A 666 14.19 -14.49 22.02
C GLY A 666 12.74 -14.04 22.23
N TRP A 667 11.78 -14.78 21.68
CA TRP A 667 10.36 -14.51 21.96
C TRP A 667 10.05 -14.60 23.47
N ALA A 668 10.61 -15.60 24.15
CA ALA A 668 10.31 -15.85 25.55
C ALA A 668 10.78 -14.73 26.48
N PHE A 669 11.96 -14.16 26.21
CA PHE A 669 12.47 -13.00 26.93
C PHE A 669 11.77 -11.70 26.54
N ALA A 670 11.27 -11.57 25.30
CA ALA A 670 10.61 -10.36 24.79
C ALA A 670 9.12 -10.26 25.18
N TYR A 671 8.35 -11.32 24.93
CA TYR A 671 6.88 -11.36 25.02
C TYR A 671 6.35 -12.49 25.92
N GLY A 672 7.24 -13.24 26.57
CA GLY A 672 6.86 -14.15 27.66
C GLY A 672 6.33 -13.40 28.88
N ALA A 673 5.74 -14.14 29.83
CA ALA A 673 5.08 -13.55 31.00
C ALA A 673 6.02 -12.62 31.78
N GLN A 674 5.62 -11.35 31.90
CA GLN A 674 6.37 -10.30 32.59
C GLN A 674 6.18 -10.45 34.10
N ASN A 675 7.24 -10.87 34.80
CA ASN A 675 7.25 -11.03 36.25
C ASN A 675 7.84 -9.80 36.96
N GLY A 676 7.30 -9.47 38.14
CA GLY A 676 7.77 -8.35 38.95
C GLY A 676 7.53 -7.00 38.28
N ASN A 677 8.60 -6.34 37.82
CA ASN A 677 8.51 -5.09 37.05
C ASN A 677 8.49 -5.30 35.53
N GLY A 678 8.59 -6.54 35.02
CA GLY A 678 8.72 -6.79 33.59
C GLY A 678 10.06 -6.28 33.03
N PHE A 679 11.16 -6.65 33.68
CA PHE A 679 12.50 -6.45 33.10
C PHE A 679 12.80 -7.46 31.98
N ILE A 680 12.19 -8.66 32.04
CA ILE A 680 12.39 -9.75 31.08
C ILE A 680 11.21 -10.74 31.20
N GLY A 681 10.73 -11.26 30.06
CA GLY A 681 9.71 -12.30 30.01
C GLY A 681 10.25 -13.67 30.43
N THR A 682 9.39 -14.56 30.94
CA THR A 682 9.83 -15.85 31.52
C THR A 682 9.07 -17.10 31.02
N THR A 683 8.32 -17.02 29.92
CA THR A 683 7.55 -18.15 29.34
C THR A 683 7.59 -18.12 27.81
N GLY A 684 7.21 -19.21 27.13
CA GLY A 684 7.20 -19.26 25.65
C GLY A 684 8.52 -19.71 24.99
N PHE A 685 9.44 -20.30 25.75
CA PHE A 685 10.70 -20.87 25.22
C PHE A 685 10.41 -21.96 24.18
N PHE A 686 11.18 -22.00 23.09
CA PHE A 686 11.02 -22.94 21.96
C PHE A 686 9.61 -22.98 21.32
N GLY A 687 8.84 -21.89 21.44
CA GLY A 687 7.46 -21.85 20.95
C GLY A 687 6.45 -22.59 21.84
N TRP A 688 6.81 -22.90 23.09
CA TRP A 688 5.92 -23.55 24.05
C TRP A 688 4.69 -22.66 24.36
N ASP A 689 3.51 -23.28 24.49
CA ASP A 689 2.21 -22.62 24.66
C ASP A 689 1.89 -21.51 23.62
N PHE A 690 2.35 -21.66 22.37
CA PHE A 690 2.01 -20.73 21.27
C PHE A 690 0.61 -20.93 20.66
N TYR A 691 -0.01 -22.08 20.89
CA TYR A 691 -1.30 -22.44 20.30
C TYR A 691 -2.06 -23.46 21.14
N SER A 692 -3.38 -23.45 21.02
CA SER A 692 -4.22 -24.60 21.34
C SER A 692 -4.55 -25.36 20.05
N GLN A 693 -4.92 -26.64 20.16
CA GLN A 693 -5.44 -27.42 19.04
C GLN A 693 -6.84 -27.91 19.41
N ASP A 694 -7.82 -27.70 18.54
CA ASP A 694 -9.14 -28.27 18.73
C ASP A 694 -9.07 -29.81 18.59
N ALA A 695 -9.47 -30.53 19.63
CA ALA A 695 -9.36 -31.98 19.72
C ALA A 695 -10.31 -32.75 18.79
N THR A 696 -11.26 -32.07 18.11
CA THR A 696 -12.25 -32.71 17.23
C THR A 696 -11.87 -32.58 15.75
N THR A 697 -11.32 -31.43 15.37
CA THR A 697 -11.00 -31.03 14.00
C THR A 697 -9.50 -31.02 13.70
N GLY A 698 -8.65 -31.01 14.73
CA GLY A 698 -7.20 -30.87 14.60
C GLY A 698 -6.74 -29.46 14.20
N VAL A 699 -7.65 -28.48 14.14
CA VAL A 699 -7.33 -27.09 13.74
C VAL A 699 -6.58 -26.37 14.86
N ILE A 700 -5.56 -25.61 14.48
CA ILE A 700 -4.78 -24.75 15.38
C ILE A 700 -5.60 -23.50 15.71
N THR A 701 -5.74 -23.20 17.00
CA THR A 701 -6.51 -22.06 17.53
C THR A 701 -5.63 -21.14 18.38
N PRO A 702 -5.89 -19.81 18.37
CA PRO A 702 -5.22 -18.87 19.28
C PRO A 702 -5.44 -19.23 20.75
N VAL A 703 -4.41 -19.01 21.59
CA VAL A 703 -4.42 -19.38 23.02
C VAL A 703 -5.37 -18.50 23.83
N THR A 704 -5.49 -17.24 23.45
CA THR A 704 -6.35 -16.25 24.10
C THR A 704 -7.05 -15.39 23.05
N CYS A 705 -8.37 -15.27 23.16
CA CYS A 705 -9.16 -14.24 22.48
C CYS A 705 -9.64 -13.22 23.52
N ASN A 706 -9.72 -11.95 23.13
CA ASN A 706 -10.31 -10.89 23.92
C ASN A 706 -11.35 -10.12 23.08
N GLY A 707 -11.99 -9.10 23.64
CA GLY A 707 -13.03 -8.31 22.94
C GLY A 707 -12.53 -7.58 21.68
N ASP A 708 -11.21 -7.46 21.51
CA ASP A 708 -10.56 -6.86 20.34
C ASP A 708 -10.24 -7.88 19.23
N GLY A 709 -10.38 -9.19 19.49
CA GLY A 709 -10.22 -10.25 18.49
C GLY A 709 -9.46 -11.51 18.96
N CYS A 710 -9.11 -12.35 17.99
CA CYS A 710 -8.35 -13.59 18.18
C CYS A 710 -7.08 -13.59 17.31
N GLN A 711 -6.04 -12.82 17.69
CA GLN A 711 -4.75 -12.88 17.00
C GLN A 711 -3.93 -14.09 17.48
N SER A 712 -3.24 -14.77 16.55
CA SER A 712 -2.40 -15.94 16.86
C SER A 712 -1.02 -15.51 17.37
N THR A 713 -0.54 -16.11 18.47
CA THR A 713 0.83 -15.92 18.97
C THR A 713 1.88 -16.22 17.90
N MET A 714 1.63 -17.18 17.00
CA MET A 714 2.52 -17.49 15.87
C MET A 714 2.61 -16.36 14.84
N LEU A 715 1.51 -15.61 14.63
CA LEU A 715 1.45 -14.45 13.72
C LEU A 715 2.27 -13.29 14.29
N SER A 716 2.04 -12.95 15.56
CA SER A 716 2.81 -11.93 16.28
C SER A 716 4.29 -12.31 16.34
N TRP A 717 4.60 -13.60 16.54
CA TRP A 717 5.97 -14.13 16.48
C TRP A 717 6.61 -13.93 15.10
N PHE A 718 5.91 -14.25 14.01
CA PHE A 718 6.39 -14.10 12.64
C PHE A 718 6.65 -12.64 12.28
N PHE A 719 5.74 -11.73 12.66
CA PHE A 719 5.93 -10.30 12.44
C PHE A 719 7.16 -9.78 13.21
N GLN A 720 7.23 -10.01 14.53
CA GLN A 720 8.30 -9.50 15.38
C GLN A 720 9.68 -10.17 15.13
N TRP A 721 9.69 -11.40 14.62
CA TRP A 721 10.88 -12.09 14.13
C TRP A 721 11.61 -11.28 13.05
N ALA A 722 10.87 -10.69 12.12
CA ALA A 722 11.43 -9.95 11.00
C ALA A 722 12.17 -8.67 11.48
N PHE A 723 11.64 -8.00 12.51
CA PHE A 723 12.27 -6.85 13.17
C PHE A 723 13.51 -7.27 13.96
N CYS A 724 13.42 -8.37 14.73
CA CYS A 724 14.53 -8.92 15.49
C CYS A 724 15.73 -9.31 14.61
N THR A 725 15.46 -9.99 13.49
CA THR A 725 16.51 -10.35 12.53
C THR A 725 17.10 -9.13 11.84
N ALA A 726 16.29 -8.12 11.46
CA ALA A 726 16.79 -6.86 10.90
C ALA A 726 17.70 -6.11 11.89
N GLY A 727 17.36 -6.11 13.19
CA GLY A 727 18.20 -5.57 14.26
C GLY A 727 19.59 -6.20 14.32
N ALA A 728 19.69 -7.50 14.04
CA ALA A 728 20.98 -8.18 13.87
C ALA A 728 21.65 -7.82 12.52
N THR A 729 20.91 -7.73 11.41
CA THR A 729 21.48 -7.39 10.09
C THR A 729 22.14 -6.01 10.07
N ILE A 730 21.65 -5.04 10.85
CA ILE A 730 22.30 -3.73 11.03
C ILE A 730 23.75 -3.89 11.57
N VAL A 731 23.98 -4.83 12.49
CA VAL A 731 25.32 -5.12 13.03
C VAL A 731 26.20 -5.77 11.96
N SER A 732 25.63 -6.67 11.16
CA SER A 732 26.28 -7.35 10.03
C SER A 732 26.93 -6.34 9.07
N GLY A 733 26.23 -5.27 8.69
CA GLY A 733 26.76 -4.23 7.79
C GLY A 733 27.97 -3.50 8.38
N ALA A 734 27.87 -3.09 9.65
CA ALA A 734 28.94 -2.38 10.36
C ALA A 734 30.24 -3.20 10.43
N VAL A 735 30.17 -4.50 10.73
CA VAL A 735 31.37 -5.36 10.89
C VAL A 735 31.84 -6.03 9.59
N ALA A 736 31.32 -5.62 8.44
CA ALA A 736 31.59 -6.28 7.16
C ALA A 736 33.07 -6.30 6.75
N GLU A 737 33.36 -7.20 5.78
CA GLU A 737 34.68 -7.53 5.21
C GLU A 737 35.78 -8.07 6.15
N ARG A 738 35.62 -8.02 7.48
CA ARG A 738 36.71 -8.36 8.41
C ARG A 738 36.35 -9.26 9.59
N VAL A 739 35.06 -9.46 9.88
CA VAL A 739 34.60 -10.47 10.86
C VAL A 739 34.68 -11.88 10.26
N LYS A 740 35.07 -12.90 11.05
CA LYS A 740 34.91 -14.31 10.64
C LYS A 740 33.44 -14.71 10.66
N SER A 741 32.90 -15.20 9.54
CA SER A 741 31.47 -15.48 9.38
C SER A 741 30.85 -16.43 10.42
N PRO A 742 31.50 -17.54 10.86
CA PRO A 742 30.98 -18.38 11.95
C PRO A 742 30.95 -17.67 13.31
N THR A 743 31.92 -16.78 13.57
CA THR A 743 31.98 -15.99 14.79
C THR A 743 30.92 -14.87 14.78
N TYR A 744 30.66 -14.29 13.62
CA TYR A 744 29.52 -13.39 13.44
C TYR A 744 28.19 -14.11 13.65
N ALA A 745 28.03 -15.35 13.16
CA ALA A 745 26.81 -16.14 13.38
C ALA A 745 26.56 -16.42 14.88
N ALA A 746 27.60 -16.74 15.66
CA ALA A 746 27.48 -16.90 17.11
C ALA A 746 27.07 -15.59 17.82
N TYR A 747 27.61 -14.46 17.38
CA TYR A 747 27.16 -13.13 17.84
C TYR A 747 25.70 -12.85 17.46
N ALA A 748 25.30 -13.12 16.21
CA ALA A 748 23.94 -12.89 15.72
C ALA A 748 22.91 -13.73 16.50
N PHE A 749 23.25 -14.97 16.86
CA PHE A 749 22.44 -15.77 17.78
C PHE A 749 22.27 -15.06 19.12
N PHE A 750 23.34 -14.58 19.77
CA PHE A 750 23.26 -13.88 21.06
C PHE A 750 22.48 -12.56 20.97
N MET A 751 22.57 -11.85 19.83
CA MET A 751 21.78 -10.66 19.54
C MET A 751 20.28 -10.96 19.51
N THR A 752 19.83 -11.95 18.72
CA THR A 752 18.39 -12.27 18.57
C THR A 752 17.80 -13.14 19.68
N SER A 753 18.64 -13.86 20.43
CA SER A 753 18.22 -14.71 21.55
C SER A 753 18.27 -14.03 22.91
N PHE A 754 18.99 -12.91 23.08
CA PHE A 754 19.10 -12.24 24.37
C PHE A 754 19.18 -10.70 24.31
N ILE A 755 20.12 -10.11 23.55
CA ILE A 755 20.35 -8.66 23.62
C ILE A 755 19.11 -7.86 23.18
N TYR A 756 18.63 -8.08 21.95
CA TYR A 756 17.45 -7.41 21.39
C TYR A 756 16.16 -7.78 22.14
N PRO A 757 15.87 -9.07 22.43
CA PRO A 757 14.71 -9.47 23.23
C PRO A 757 14.46 -8.70 24.51
N VAL A 758 15.50 -8.45 25.32
CA VAL A 758 15.33 -7.74 26.59
C VAL A 758 15.01 -6.25 26.39
N VAL A 759 15.48 -5.64 25.30
CA VAL A 759 15.08 -4.26 24.93
C VAL A 759 13.59 -4.22 24.53
N VAL A 760 13.11 -5.22 23.79
CA VAL A 760 11.69 -5.38 23.46
C VAL A 760 10.86 -5.56 24.73
N ALA A 761 11.32 -6.40 25.66
CA ALA A 761 10.62 -6.73 26.91
C ALA A 761 10.21 -5.49 27.72
N TRP A 762 11.11 -4.52 27.84
CA TRP A 762 10.87 -3.30 28.60
C TRP A 762 9.73 -2.43 28.05
N THR A 763 9.37 -2.58 26.77
CA THR A 763 8.52 -1.64 26.04
C THR A 763 7.37 -2.35 25.33
N TRP A 764 7.56 -2.86 24.10
CA TRP A 764 6.52 -3.60 23.37
C TRP A 764 6.09 -4.89 24.10
N GLY A 765 6.99 -5.49 24.91
CA GLY A 765 6.68 -6.63 25.78
C GLY A 765 5.85 -6.30 27.02
N GLY A 766 5.46 -5.04 27.24
CA GLY A 766 4.65 -4.60 28.39
C GLY A 766 5.42 -4.37 29.69
N GLY A 767 6.75 -4.28 29.63
CA GLY A 767 7.62 -4.11 30.79
C GLY A 767 7.70 -2.70 31.38
N TRP A 768 8.67 -2.51 32.29
CA TRP A 768 8.79 -1.30 33.15
C TRP A 768 8.91 0.06 32.44
N LEU A 769 9.25 0.11 31.14
CA LEU A 769 9.28 1.35 30.35
C LEU A 769 8.00 1.58 29.54
N ALA A 770 7.13 0.59 29.37
CA ALA A 770 5.85 0.72 28.67
C ALA A 770 4.90 1.74 29.34
N SER A 771 5.04 1.97 30.65
CA SER A 771 4.19 2.86 31.46
C SER A 771 4.98 3.83 32.36
N ILE A 772 6.28 4.01 32.13
CA ILE A 772 7.11 4.89 32.97
C ILE A 772 6.58 6.34 32.98
N PHE A 773 6.58 6.95 34.17
CA PHE A 773 6.04 8.30 34.43
C PHE A 773 4.57 8.52 34.02
N ASP A 774 3.77 7.46 33.95
CA ASP A 774 2.38 7.46 33.46
C ASP A 774 2.22 7.89 31.98
N VAL A 775 3.34 8.08 31.26
CA VAL A 775 3.38 8.42 29.82
C VAL A 775 3.79 7.20 28.98
N GLY A 776 4.78 6.44 29.45
CA GLY A 776 5.40 5.35 28.71
C GLY A 776 6.46 5.80 27.70
N TYR A 777 7.37 4.91 27.35
CA TYR A 777 8.27 5.08 26.21
C TYR A 777 7.50 4.92 24.89
N MET A 778 7.69 5.86 23.96
CA MET A 778 6.97 5.92 22.69
C MET A 778 7.91 5.53 21.55
N ASP A 779 7.60 4.45 20.84
CA ASP A 779 8.37 4.00 19.68
C ASP A 779 7.50 3.09 18.81
N PHE A 780 6.83 3.71 17.82
CA PHE A 780 5.78 3.05 17.04
C PHE A 780 6.28 1.80 16.30
N ALA A 781 7.45 1.86 15.66
CA ALA A 781 8.03 0.74 14.91
C ALA A 781 9.52 0.45 15.18
N GLY A 782 10.22 1.20 16.04
CA GLY A 782 11.57 0.83 16.53
C GLY A 782 12.76 1.73 16.16
N SER A 783 12.67 3.07 16.21
CA SER A 783 13.89 3.92 16.08
C SER A 783 14.85 3.66 17.25
N GLY A 784 14.33 3.42 18.46
CA GLY A 784 15.10 2.89 19.57
C GLY A 784 15.23 1.37 19.47
N VAL A 785 14.10 0.67 19.54
CA VAL A 785 14.07 -0.80 19.76
C VAL A 785 14.84 -1.59 18.69
N VAL A 786 14.72 -1.22 17.41
CA VAL A 786 15.47 -1.86 16.31
C VAL A 786 16.72 -1.07 15.95
N HIS A 787 16.57 0.19 15.56
CA HIS A 787 17.64 0.92 14.90
C HIS A 787 18.75 1.37 15.86
N LEU A 788 18.43 1.95 17.01
CA LEU A 788 19.45 2.25 18.02
C LEU A 788 20.09 0.96 18.56
N THR A 789 19.30 -0.06 18.90
CA THR A 789 19.81 -1.36 19.39
C THR A 789 20.80 -2.00 18.43
N GLY A 790 20.46 -2.08 17.14
CA GLY A 790 21.37 -2.59 16.10
C GLY A 790 22.56 -1.66 15.85
N GLY A 791 22.32 -0.35 15.76
CA GLY A 791 23.32 0.66 15.42
C GLY A 791 24.41 0.85 16.49
N VAL A 792 24.04 0.87 17.78
CA VAL A 792 25.03 0.94 18.87
C VAL A 792 25.81 -0.37 19.00
N SER A 793 25.16 -1.50 18.76
CA SER A 793 25.82 -2.81 18.74
C SER A 793 26.81 -2.94 17.58
N GLY A 794 26.44 -2.41 16.40
CA GLY A 794 27.32 -2.23 15.24
C GLY A 794 28.51 -1.33 15.53
N LEU A 795 28.28 -0.17 16.18
CA LEU A 795 29.33 0.76 16.59
C LEU A 795 30.35 0.10 17.55
N MET A 796 29.87 -0.63 18.55
CA MET A 796 30.79 -1.33 19.47
C MET A 796 31.51 -2.49 18.79
N GLY A 797 30.88 -3.15 17.81
CA GLY A 797 31.54 -4.08 16.90
C GLY A 797 32.69 -3.42 16.14
N THR A 798 32.46 -2.32 15.40
CA THR A 798 33.49 -1.66 14.59
C THR A 798 34.65 -1.13 15.43
N ILE A 799 34.38 -0.61 16.62
CA ILE A 799 35.39 -0.20 17.60
C ILE A 799 36.23 -1.39 18.08
N VAL A 800 35.61 -2.52 18.44
CA VAL A 800 36.35 -3.69 18.96
C VAL A 800 37.12 -4.42 17.85
N LEU A 801 36.57 -4.56 16.64
CA LEU A 801 37.30 -5.13 15.49
C LEU A 801 38.43 -4.22 15.00
N GLY A 802 38.30 -2.90 15.18
CA GLY A 802 39.15 -1.90 14.55
C GLY A 802 38.88 -1.75 13.04
N PRO A 803 39.61 -0.86 12.35
CA PRO A 803 39.35 -0.55 10.94
C PRO A 803 39.93 -1.57 9.96
N ARG A 804 39.41 -1.60 8.73
CA ARG A 804 39.98 -2.35 7.60
C ARG A 804 41.39 -1.83 7.27
N LYS A 805 42.34 -2.73 7.00
CA LYS A 805 43.73 -2.44 6.66
C LYS A 805 43.76 -1.60 5.36
N GLY A 806 44.19 -0.33 5.48
CA GLY A 806 44.26 0.63 4.37
C GLY A 806 43.19 1.75 4.37
N ARG A 807 42.04 1.57 5.04
CA ARG A 807 40.84 2.44 4.88
C ARG A 807 41.03 3.93 5.21
N PHE A 808 42.04 4.29 6.01
CA PHE A 808 42.39 5.67 6.38
C PHE A 808 43.78 6.08 5.86
N VAL A 809 44.27 5.39 4.83
CA VAL A 809 45.50 5.69 4.07
C VAL A 809 45.13 5.90 2.61
N SER A 810 44.43 4.93 2.02
CA SER A 810 43.83 4.97 0.68
C SER A 810 42.32 4.72 0.80
N PRO A 811 41.51 5.75 1.14
CA PRO A 811 40.05 5.61 1.23
C PRO A 811 39.39 5.24 -0.12
N GLU A 812 40.02 5.58 -1.24
CA GLU A 812 39.59 5.27 -2.61
C GLU A 812 39.44 3.75 -2.87
N ASP A 813 40.27 2.91 -2.26
CA ASP A 813 40.19 1.44 -2.36
C ASP A 813 38.93 0.85 -1.69
N PHE A 814 38.13 1.68 -1.03
CA PHE A 814 36.95 1.32 -0.25
C PHE A 814 35.69 2.10 -0.68
N GLU A 815 35.71 2.69 -1.87
CA GLU A 815 34.50 3.17 -2.53
C GLU A 815 33.55 2.00 -2.85
N PRO A 816 32.21 2.21 -2.90
CA PRO A 816 31.24 1.15 -3.22
C PRO A 816 31.53 0.50 -4.58
N HIS A 817 31.76 -0.83 -4.59
CA HIS A 817 32.18 -1.53 -5.80
C HIS A 817 31.07 -1.68 -6.85
N ASN A 818 29.80 -1.49 -6.47
CA ASN A 818 28.63 -1.62 -7.34
C ASN A 818 27.48 -0.74 -6.83
N LEU A 819 27.41 0.50 -7.32
CA LEU A 819 26.33 1.44 -6.97
C LEU A 819 24.92 0.95 -7.35
N PRO A 820 24.68 0.26 -8.49
CA PRO A 820 23.37 -0.34 -8.77
C PRO A 820 22.84 -1.23 -7.63
N LEU A 821 23.69 -2.05 -7.00
CA LEU A 821 23.30 -2.87 -5.84
C LEU A 821 23.00 -2.02 -4.59
N VAL A 822 23.72 -0.92 -4.35
CA VAL A 822 23.42 0.02 -3.25
C VAL A 822 22.05 0.67 -3.43
N VAL A 823 21.74 1.10 -4.66
CA VAL A 823 20.46 1.76 -4.99
C VAL A 823 19.31 0.76 -4.99
N LEU A 824 19.48 -0.43 -5.56
CA LEU A 824 18.48 -1.49 -5.54
C LEU A 824 18.23 -1.98 -4.11
N GLY A 825 19.27 -2.11 -3.29
CA GLY A 825 19.16 -2.39 -1.86
C GLY A 825 18.37 -1.32 -1.11
N THR A 826 18.62 -0.05 -1.40
CA THR A 826 17.90 1.09 -0.79
C THR A 826 16.42 1.10 -1.17
N PHE A 827 16.06 0.87 -2.43
CA PHE A 827 14.65 0.76 -2.84
C PHE A 827 13.96 -0.47 -2.25
N ALA A 828 14.66 -1.62 -2.15
CA ALA A 828 14.11 -2.82 -1.50
C ALA A 828 13.91 -2.62 0.02
N LEU A 829 14.80 -1.88 0.69
CA LEU A 829 14.62 -1.47 2.09
C LEU A 829 13.42 -0.53 2.24
N TRP A 830 13.26 0.49 1.40
CA TRP A 830 12.11 1.41 1.44
C TRP A 830 10.79 0.68 1.15
N PHE A 831 10.75 -0.22 0.16
CA PHE A 831 9.58 -1.05 -0.11
C PHE A 831 9.20 -1.96 1.07
N GLY A 832 10.18 -2.65 1.67
CA GLY A 832 9.97 -3.43 2.89
C GLY A 832 9.58 -2.57 4.10
N TRP A 833 9.94 -1.29 4.11
CA TRP A 833 9.54 -0.33 5.14
C TRP A 833 8.03 -0.05 5.17
N TYR A 834 7.29 -0.33 4.09
CA TYR A 834 5.81 -0.33 4.11
C TYR A 834 5.23 -1.56 4.81
N GLY A 835 6.00 -2.63 4.99
CA GLY A 835 5.71 -3.67 5.98
C GLY A 835 6.12 -3.27 7.40
N PHE A 836 7.25 -2.56 7.54
CA PHE A 836 7.85 -2.21 8.83
C PHE A 836 7.04 -1.15 9.58
N ASN A 837 6.88 0.04 9.00
CA ASN A 837 6.17 1.15 9.64
C ASN A 837 4.64 0.89 9.62
N PRO A 838 3.93 0.81 8.46
CA PRO A 838 2.49 0.56 8.44
C PRO A 838 2.06 -0.76 9.10
N GLY A 839 2.84 -1.84 9.01
CA GLY A 839 2.50 -3.09 9.70
C GLY A 839 2.46 -2.95 11.23
N SER A 840 3.17 -1.96 11.77
CA SER A 840 3.16 -1.65 13.21
C SER A 840 1.87 -0.95 13.68
N THR A 841 0.84 -0.79 12.83
CA THR A 841 -0.54 -0.64 13.32
C THR A 841 -1.04 -1.88 14.08
N LEU A 842 -0.38 -3.03 13.89
CA LEU A 842 -0.71 -4.35 14.46
C LEU A 842 -2.10 -4.89 14.08
N GLY A 843 -2.82 -4.21 13.19
CA GLY A 843 -4.15 -4.59 12.75
C GLY A 843 -4.64 -3.76 11.56
N MET A 844 -5.68 -4.28 10.92
CA MET A 844 -6.35 -3.76 9.73
C MET A 844 -7.82 -4.20 9.73
N LYS A 845 -8.47 -4.22 10.89
CA LYS A 845 -9.87 -4.67 11.07
C LYS A 845 -10.92 -3.56 10.95
N SER A 846 -10.50 -2.29 10.97
CA SER A 846 -11.41 -1.13 10.86
C SER A 846 -10.85 -0.04 9.96
N ALA A 847 -11.73 0.79 9.40
CA ALA A 847 -11.34 1.95 8.59
C ALA A 847 -10.48 2.97 9.37
N ASN A 848 -10.56 3.01 10.70
CA ASN A 848 -9.67 3.84 11.53
C ASN A 848 -8.25 3.27 11.60
N ASP A 849 -8.09 1.95 11.56
CA ASP A 849 -6.78 1.30 11.51
C ASP A 849 -6.17 1.41 10.11
N GLY A 850 -7.00 1.33 9.06
CA GLY A 850 -6.63 1.65 7.68
C GLY A 850 -6.20 3.11 7.49
N ALA A 851 -6.91 4.07 8.10
CA ALA A 851 -6.53 5.48 8.10
C ALA A 851 -5.18 5.72 8.80
N MET A 852 -4.93 5.03 9.92
CA MET A 852 -3.65 5.06 10.63
C MET A 852 -2.52 4.43 9.78
N ALA A 853 -2.75 3.29 9.14
CA ALA A 853 -1.76 2.69 8.22
C ALA A 853 -1.41 3.61 7.05
N ALA A 854 -2.40 4.33 6.49
CA ALA A 854 -2.20 5.31 5.43
C ALA A 854 -1.40 6.54 5.87
N GLN A 855 -1.69 7.09 7.07
CA GLN A 855 -0.88 8.13 7.71
C GLN A 855 0.58 7.68 7.86
N VAL A 856 0.78 6.46 8.38
CA VAL A 856 2.10 5.87 8.60
C VAL A 856 2.87 5.69 7.29
N ALA A 857 2.21 5.25 6.21
CA ALA A 857 2.82 5.12 4.88
C ALA A 857 3.22 6.49 4.31
N MET A 858 2.34 7.49 4.40
CA MET A 858 2.61 8.87 3.97
C MET A 858 3.78 9.50 4.74
N ASN A 859 3.78 9.39 6.08
CA ASN A 859 4.87 9.86 6.94
C ASN A 859 6.22 9.18 6.63
N THR A 860 6.20 7.86 6.41
CA THR A 860 7.38 7.07 6.01
C THR A 860 7.98 7.61 4.71
N THR A 861 7.14 7.87 3.71
CA THR A 861 7.54 8.38 2.40
C THR A 861 8.09 9.81 2.49
N LEU A 862 7.42 10.70 3.23
CA LEU A 862 7.81 12.09 3.38
C LEU A 862 9.16 12.26 4.10
N ALA A 863 9.39 11.52 5.18
CA ALA A 863 10.65 11.59 5.91
C ALA A 863 11.82 11.04 5.08
N ALA A 864 11.61 9.91 4.38
CA ALA A 864 12.57 9.31 3.45
C ALA A 864 12.99 10.29 2.34
N ALA A 865 12.01 10.87 1.65
CA ALA A 865 12.23 11.86 0.61
C ALA A 865 13.00 13.10 1.13
N THR A 866 12.58 13.64 2.27
CA THR A 866 13.22 14.83 2.85
C THR A 866 14.65 14.55 3.30
N GLY A 867 14.89 13.40 3.93
CA GLY A 867 16.24 12.97 4.34
C GLY A 867 17.17 12.80 3.14
N GLY A 868 16.69 12.13 2.07
CA GLY A 868 17.42 11.94 0.82
C GLY A 868 17.87 13.25 0.17
N ILE A 869 16.94 14.19 -0.06
CA ILE A 869 17.26 15.50 -0.65
C ILE A 869 18.18 16.32 0.25
N THR A 870 17.99 16.27 1.57
CA THR A 870 18.83 17.01 2.50
C THR A 870 20.27 16.51 2.47
N VAL A 871 20.53 15.20 2.52
CA VAL A 871 21.90 14.66 2.39
C VAL A 871 22.47 14.90 1.00
N PHE A 872 21.68 14.77 -0.07
CA PHE A 872 22.13 15.07 -1.44
C PHE A 872 22.67 16.50 -1.58
N ILE A 873 21.93 17.49 -1.05
CA ILE A 873 22.35 18.89 -1.04
C ILE A 873 23.59 19.08 -0.14
N LEU A 874 23.59 18.52 1.07
CA LEU A 874 24.73 18.65 2.01
C LEU A 874 26.02 18.04 1.42
N ARG A 875 25.96 16.82 0.87
CA ARG A 875 27.10 16.16 0.21
C ARG A 875 27.58 16.96 -0.99
N TYR A 876 26.69 17.51 -1.81
CA TYR A 876 27.09 18.38 -2.91
C TYR A 876 27.77 19.68 -2.42
N CYS A 877 27.27 20.31 -1.35
CA CYS A 877 27.90 21.49 -0.75
C CYS A 877 29.30 21.21 -0.17
N ILE A 878 29.50 20.02 0.42
CA ILE A 878 30.76 19.58 1.03
C ILE A 878 31.78 19.12 -0.03
N LEU A 879 31.37 18.21 -0.92
CA LEU A 879 32.26 17.51 -1.87
C LEU A 879 32.40 18.20 -3.22
N ARG A 880 31.47 19.10 -3.58
CA ARG A 880 31.29 19.67 -4.93
C ARG A 880 31.09 18.64 -6.04
N LYS A 881 30.71 17.43 -5.64
CA LYS A 881 30.35 16.26 -6.44
C LYS A 881 29.06 15.66 -5.89
N TYR A 882 28.34 14.91 -6.72
CA TYR A 882 27.18 14.14 -6.29
C TYR A 882 27.63 12.83 -5.63
N ASP A 883 26.98 12.46 -4.54
CA ASP A 883 27.28 11.25 -3.76
C ASP A 883 26.02 10.37 -3.72
N VAL A 884 26.02 9.30 -4.51
CA VAL A 884 24.86 8.41 -4.65
C VAL A 884 24.67 7.55 -3.39
N GLY A 885 25.76 7.09 -2.77
CA GLY A 885 25.71 6.37 -1.50
C GLY A 885 25.24 7.27 -0.36
N GLY A 886 25.69 8.52 -0.33
CA GLY A 886 25.21 9.56 0.56
C GLY A 886 23.71 9.83 0.41
N LEU A 887 23.20 9.96 -0.82
CA LEU A 887 21.76 10.08 -1.08
C LEU A 887 20.98 8.85 -0.56
N CYS A 888 21.45 7.63 -0.83
CA CYS A 888 20.85 6.42 -0.29
C CYS A 888 20.80 6.41 1.24
N ASN A 889 21.92 6.72 1.90
CA ASN A 889 21.98 6.80 3.35
C ASN A 889 21.16 7.96 3.93
N GLY A 890 20.92 9.03 3.17
CA GLY A 890 19.97 10.09 3.53
C GLY A 890 18.51 9.63 3.52
N ILE A 891 18.13 8.82 2.53
CA ILE A 891 16.81 8.17 2.47
C ILE A 891 16.63 7.25 3.67
N LEU A 892 17.61 6.40 3.96
CA LEU A 892 17.59 5.49 5.11
C LEU A 892 17.61 6.24 6.45
N ALA A 893 18.37 7.32 6.58
CA ALA A 893 18.36 8.18 7.76
C ALA A 893 16.98 8.82 7.98
N GLY A 894 16.31 9.26 6.91
CA GLY A 894 14.93 9.75 6.97
C GLY A 894 13.95 8.68 7.45
N LEU A 895 14.02 7.48 6.88
CA LEU A 895 13.23 6.31 7.25
C LEU A 895 13.43 5.92 8.73
N VAL A 896 14.68 5.77 9.18
CA VAL A 896 15.01 5.47 10.59
C VAL A 896 14.49 6.56 11.54
N SER A 897 14.59 7.83 11.14
CA SER A 897 14.20 8.95 12.01
C SER A 897 12.69 8.99 12.26
N ILE A 898 11.86 8.61 11.29
CA ILE A 898 10.39 8.64 11.46
C ILE A 898 9.83 7.36 12.08
N THR A 899 10.56 6.23 12.08
CA THR A 899 10.10 4.92 12.57
C THR A 899 9.45 4.96 13.98
N ALA A 900 9.96 5.75 14.94
CA ALA A 900 9.36 5.88 16.28
C ALA A 900 8.15 6.83 16.35
N GLY A 901 7.97 7.68 15.33
CA GLY A 901 6.96 8.73 15.25
C GLY A 901 5.88 8.51 14.18
N CYS A 902 5.96 7.44 13.38
CA CYS A 902 5.30 7.39 12.09
C CYS A 902 3.76 7.32 12.17
N GLY A 903 3.19 6.74 13.24
CA GLY A 903 1.74 6.76 13.51
C GLY A 903 1.27 7.89 14.42
N ASN A 904 2.19 8.52 15.16
CA ASN A 904 1.91 9.56 16.15
C ASN A 904 2.53 10.92 15.80
N MET A 905 2.74 11.21 14.51
CA MET A 905 3.14 12.52 13.97
C MET A 905 2.24 12.97 12.83
N GLU A 906 2.12 14.30 12.66
CA GLU A 906 1.56 14.93 11.45
C GLU A 906 2.59 14.99 10.30
N CYS A 907 2.12 15.11 9.07
CA CYS A 907 2.97 15.02 7.86
C CYS A 907 4.08 16.09 7.80
N GLY A 908 3.83 17.31 8.29
CA GLY A 908 4.86 18.35 8.42
C GLY A 908 5.95 18.01 9.45
N SER A 909 5.57 17.32 10.53
CA SER A 909 6.52 16.80 11.53
C SER A 909 7.34 15.64 10.99
N ALA A 910 6.77 14.80 10.11
CA ALA A 910 7.52 13.75 9.41
C ALA A 910 8.59 14.32 8.45
N VAL A 911 8.23 15.34 7.65
CA VAL A 911 9.18 16.12 6.83
C VAL A 911 10.31 16.71 7.70
N THR A 912 9.96 17.38 8.79
CA THR A 912 10.92 18.00 9.72
C THR A 912 11.83 16.96 10.38
N THR A 913 11.29 15.82 10.76
CA THR A 913 12.02 14.70 11.37
C THR A 913 13.03 14.09 10.39
N GLY A 914 12.65 13.90 9.13
CA GLY A 914 13.56 13.45 8.06
C GLY A 914 14.65 14.49 7.72
N PHE A 915 14.29 15.78 7.68
CA PHE A 915 15.23 16.88 7.48
C PHE A 915 16.33 16.90 8.56
N ILE A 916 15.96 16.92 9.84
CA ILE A 916 16.94 16.91 10.95
C ILE A 916 17.71 15.58 10.98
N GLY A 917 17.06 14.46 10.69
CA GLY A 917 17.69 13.14 10.60
C GLY A 917 18.87 13.08 9.63
N ALA A 918 18.78 13.79 8.50
CA ALA A 918 19.88 13.92 7.54
C ALA A 918 21.10 14.68 8.11
N PHE A 919 20.90 15.74 8.90
CA PHE A 919 22.01 16.43 9.59
C PHE A 919 22.64 15.55 10.66
N VAL A 920 21.82 14.79 11.40
CA VAL A 920 22.29 13.84 12.42
C VAL A 920 23.15 12.74 11.79
N TYR A 921 22.67 12.12 10.70
CA TYR A 921 23.47 11.18 9.90
C TYR A 921 24.77 11.81 9.42
N GLN A 922 24.71 13.01 8.81
CA GLN A 922 25.87 13.64 8.20
C GLN A 922 26.95 14.00 9.24
N ALA A 923 26.54 14.49 10.41
CA ALA A 923 27.43 14.76 11.53
C ALA A 923 28.04 13.47 12.11
N ALA A 924 27.24 12.40 12.25
CA ALA A 924 27.71 11.11 12.76
C ALA A 924 28.70 10.42 11.82
N SER A 925 28.41 10.38 10.51
CA SER A 925 29.31 9.88 9.46
C SER A 925 30.65 10.62 9.50
N MET A 926 30.63 11.95 9.53
CA MET A 926 31.85 12.78 9.66
C MET A 926 32.60 12.55 10.99
N LEU A 927 31.89 12.31 12.09
CA LEU A 927 32.48 12.00 13.39
C LEU A 927 33.20 10.64 13.39
N LEU A 928 32.60 9.59 12.83
CA LEU A 928 33.23 8.26 12.72
C LEU A 928 34.51 8.33 11.85
N GLN A 929 34.44 8.98 10.69
CA GLN A 929 35.61 9.19 9.83
C GLN A 929 36.72 9.95 10.57
N LYS A 930 36.39 11.00 11.34
CA LYS A 930 37.34 11.78 12.16
C LYS A 930 37.97 10.95 13.29
N LEU A 931 37.20 10.05 13.91
CA LEU A 931 37.66 9.13 14.95
C LEU A 931 38.39 7.89 14.40
N LYS A 932 38.47 7.74 13.07
CA LYS A 932 38.99 6.55 12.36
C LYS A 932 38.26 5.25 12.74
N ILE A 933 36.95 5.38 13.01
CA ILE A 933 36.03 4.25 13.15
C ILE A 933 35.52 3.90 11.75
N ASP A 934 35.69 2.64 11.36
CA ASP A 934 35.36 2.15 10.02
C ASP A 934 34.05 1.37 10.02
N ASP A 935 33.00 2.04 9.56
CA ASP A 935 31.71 1.43 9.24
C ASP A 935 31.61 1.33 7.70
N PRO A 936 31.55 0.12 7.11
CA PRO A 936 31.49 -0.06 5.66
C PRO A 936 30.22 0.47 4.99
N VAL A 937 29.14 0.71 5.73
CA VAL A 937 27.85 1.15 5.17
C VAL A 937 27.28 2.41 5.85
N ASP A 938 28.03 2.98 6.81
CA ASP A 938 27.54 3.96 7.79
C ASP A 938 26.31 3.45 8.59
N ALA A 939 26.27 2.15 8.94
CA ALA A 939 25.20 1.55 9.73
C ALA A 939 25.01 2.22 11.12
N ALA A 940 26.10 2.52 11.82
CA ALA A 940 26.03 3.23 13.10
C ALA A 940 25.50 4.68 12.96
N PRO A 941 25.96 5.52 12.01
CA PRO A 941 25.33 6.79 11.67
C PRO A 941 23.83 6.68 11.31
N VAL A 942 23.47 5.79 10.38
CA VAL A 942 22.10 5.65 9.85
C VAL A 942 21.14 5.08 10.88
N HIS A 943 21.51 4.03 11.62
CA HIS A 943 20.60 3.36 12.56
C HIS A 943 20.80 3.81 14.02
N GLY A 944 22.04 3.99 14.47
CA GLY A 944 22.36 4.42 15.84
C GLY A 944 22.01 5.88 16.09
N PHE A 945 22.66 6.80 15.36
CA PHE A 945 22.50 8.24 15.62
C PHE A 945 21.13 8.77 15.18
N CYS A 946 20.62 8.38 13.99
CA CYS A 946 19.26 8.72 13.61
C CYS A 946 18.20 7.95 14.41
N GLY A 947 18.53 6.79 14.99
CA GLY A 947 17.67 6.08 15.95
C GLY A 947 17.47 6.87 17.24
N ILE A 948 18.55 7.42 17.81
CA ILE A 948 18.50 8.39 18.92
C ILE A 948 17.65 9.59 18.54
N TRP A 949 17.85 10.17 17.36
CA TRP A 949 17.06 11.32 16.91
C TRP A 949 15.57 10.98 16.76
N GLY A 950 15.20 9.88 16.12
CA GLY A 950 13.80 9.48 15.96
C GLY A 950 13.11 9.18 17.30
N ALA A 951 13.80 8.49 18.20
CA ALA A 951 13.34 8.24 19.55
C ALA A 951 13.21 9.52 20.39
N LEU A 952 13.93 10.60 20.10
CA LEU A 952 13.68 11.92 20.69
C LEU A 952 12.54 12.66 19.97
N ALA A 953 12.57 12.71 18.64
CA ALA A 953 11.64 13.44 17.80
C ALA A 953 10.18 13.02 18.03
N THR A 954 9.91 11.74 18.28
CA THR A 954 8.57 11.26 18.65
C THR A 954 8.06 11.97 19.92
N ALA A 955 8.83 12.12 21.00
CA ALA A 955 8.40 12.89 22.17
C ALA A 955 8.44 14.42 22.00
N LEU A 956 9.06 14.94 20.93
CA LEU A 956 8.96 16.36 20.57
C LEU A 956 7.64 16.64 19.83
N PHE A 957 7.31 15.83 18.82
CA PHE A 957 6.22 16.09 17.86
C PHE A 957 4.97 15.19 18.00
N ASP A 958 4.89 14.36 19.04
CA ASP A 958 3.68 13.60 19.39
C ASP A 958 2.56 14.56 19.86
N TRP A 959 1.39 14.40 19.26
CA TRP A 959 0.23 15.30 19.38
C TRP A 959 -0.81 14.89 20.44
N GLY A 960 -0.50 13.89 21.28
CA GLY A 960 -1.29 13.52 22.47
C GLY A 960 -0.48 13.41 23.77
N LYS A 961 0.85 13.32 23.69
CA LYS A 961 1.78 13.07 24.80
C LYS A 961 3.10 13.86 24.74
N GLY A 962 3.43 14.49 23.61
CA GLY A 962 4.71 15.19 23.42
C GLY A 962 4.86 16.50 24.21
N ILE A 963 5.80 17.36 23.79
CA ILE A 963 5.87 18.75 24.28
C ILE A 963 4.53 19.46 24.07
N ASP A 964 3.91 19.21 22.91
CA ASP A 964 2.92 20.08 22.33
C ASP A 964 1.47 19.73 22.66
N ASN A 965 1.14 19.89 23.95
CA ASN A 965 -0.16 20.42 24.37
C ASN A 965 -0.37 21.90 23.93
N TYR A 966 0.44 22.44 23.00
CA TYR A 966 0.37 23.82 22.51
C TYR A 966 0.66 24.03 21.01
N HIS A 967 1.59 23.30 20.35
CA HIS A 967 1.96 23.56 18.95
C HIS A 967 2.05 22.33 18.02
N GLY A 968 0.93 21.62 17.83
CA GLY A 968 0.68 20.98 16.53
C GLY A 968 0.63 22.04 15.41
N TRP A 969 1.06 21.71 14.18
CA TRP A 969 1.10 22.70 13.08
C TRP A 969 -0.31 23.13 12.63
N SER A 970 -1.33 22.31 12.91
CA SER A 970 -2.73 22.71 12.99
C SER A 970 -3.19 22.71 14.46
N GLY A 971 -3.69 23.86 14.94
CA GLY A 971 -4.10 24.04 16.34
C GLY A 971 -5.53 23.58 16.66
N TRP A 972 -5.92 23.74 17.93
CA TRP A 972 -7.22 23.39 18.54
C TRP A 972 -7.45 21.85 18.59
N ASP A 973 -7.58 21.17 19.74
CA ASP A 973 -7.95 21.57 21.11
C ASP A 973 -7.32 20.62 22.19
N CYS A 974 -7.69 20.75 23.46
CA CYS A 974 -7.10 20.09 24.63
C CYS A 974 -7.57 18.63 24.89
N MET A 975 -6.63 17.73 25.17
CA MET A 975 -6.88 16.34 25.62
C MET A 975 -7.61 16.29 26.97
N ALA A 976 -8.86 15.80 26.97
CA ALA A 976 -9.73 15.81 28.14
C ALA A 976 -9.70 14.49 28.94
N ALA A 977 -9.17 14.54 30.16
CA ALA A 977 -9.52 13.61 31.23
C ALA A 977 -10.15 14.42 32.38
N ASN A 978 -11.43 14.14 32.68
CA ASN A 978 -12.20 14.80 33.75
C ASN A 978 -12.33 16.33 33.64
N GLY A 979 -12.32 16.89 32.42
CA GLY A 979 -12.69 18.29 32.16
C GLY A 979 -11.70 19.35 32.68
N SER A 980 -10.43 19.00 32.90
CA SER A 980 -9.39 19.97 33.25
C SER A 980 -8.09 19.71 32.46
N CYS A 981 -7.65 20.71 31.70
CA CYS A 981 -6.42 20.63 30.91
C CYS A 981 -5.18 20.59 31.82
N ARG A 982 -4.31 19.60 31.63
CA ARG A 982 -3.07 19.43 32.40
C ARG A 982 -1.90 20.18 31.73
N PRO A 983 -1.30 21.19 32.39
CA PRO A 983 -0.08 21.81 31.88
C PRO A 983 1.14 20.90 32.12
N GLY A 984 2.01 20.72 31.11
CA GLY A 984 3.41 20.35 31.33
C GLY A 984 3.86 18.89 31.15
N ILE A 985 3.11 18.02 30.46
CA ILE A 985 3.43 16.57 30.34
C ILE A 985 4.66 16.27 29.44
N GLY A 986 5.06 17.19 28.55
CA GLY A 986 6.17 16.96 27.62
C GLY A 986 7.52 16.64 28.25
N GLY A 987 7.84 17.20 29.42
CA GLY A 987 9.09 16.92 30.12
C GLY A 987 9.22 15.45 30.54
N THR A 988 8.10 14.84 30.95
CA THR A 988 8.03 13.41 31.30
C THR A 988 8.11 12.50 30.08
N ALA A 989 7.55 12.90 28.94
CA ALA A 989 7.69 12.16 27.68
C ALA A 989 9.16 12.11 27.23
N ILE A 990 9.84 13.26 27.13
CA ILE A 990 11.28 13.31 26.81
C ILE A 990 12.09 12.52 27.84
N GLY A 991 11.71 12.57 29.12
CA GLY A 991 12.33 11.78 30.18
C GLY A 991 12.27 10.27 29.94
N ALA A 992 11.11 9.75 29.51
CA ALA A 992 10.94 8.34 29.15
C ALA A 992 11.84 7.95 27.96
N GLN A 993 11.89 8.78 26.91
CA GLN A 993 12.76 8.57 25.75
C GLN A 993 14.24 8.57 26.12
N LEU A 994 14.69 9.56 26.90
CA LEU A 994 16.08 9.67 27.34
C LEU A 994 16.51 8.46 28.18
N ILE A 995 15.66 7.98 29.09
CA ILE A 995 15.95 6.77 29.88
C ILE A 995 16.08 5.56 28.97
N MET A 996 15.14 5.33 28.04
CA MET A 996 15.22 4.19 27.13
C MET A 996 16.45 4.26 26.21
N ILE A 997 16.76 5.43 25.65
CA ILE A 997 17.97 5.66 24.83
C ILE A 997 19.23 5.31 25.63
N ILE A 998 19.35 5.78 26.88
CA ILE A 998 20.48 5.46 27.76
C ILE A 998 20.52 3.95 28.06
N MET A 999 19.37 3.33 28.37
CA MET A 999 19.28 1.90 28.66
C MET A 999 19.66 1.03 27.46
N ILE A 1000 19.25 1.37 26.23
CA ILE A 1000 19.68 0.68 25.01
C ILE A 1000 21.20 0.83 24.81
N ILE A 1001 21.75 2.04 24.97
CA ILE A 1001 23.19 2.28 24.81
C ILE A 1001 24.01 1.48 25.84
N VAL A 1002 23.58 1.45 27.10
CA VAL A 1002 24.25 0.70 28.17
C VAL A 1002 24.09 -0.82 27.99
N TRP A 1003 22.90 -1.31 27.64
CA TRP A 1003 22.61 -2.73 27.51
C TRP A 1003 23.12 -3.31 26.18
N ALA A 1004 22.62 -2.82 25.05
CA ALA A 1004 22.97 -3.35 23.74
C ALA A 1004 24.42 -3.00 23.37
N GLY A 1005 24.85 -1.76 23.65
CA GLY A 1005 26.25 -1.36 23.47
C GLY A 1005 27.19 -2.09 24.44
N GLY A 1006 26.84 -2.19 25.72
CA GLY A 1006 27.65 -2.86 26.74
C GLY A 1006 27.79 -4.37 26.51
N LEU A 1007 26.68 -5.09 26.31
CA LEU A 1007 26.72 -6.53 26.04
C LEU A 1007 27.39 -6.86 24.72
N SER A 1008 27.19 -6.05 23.66
CA SER A 1008 27.91 -6.23 22.40
C SER A 1008 29.41 -5.97 22.55
N SER A 1009 29.81 -4.97 23.35
CA SER A 1009 31.22 -4.73 23.68
C SER A 1009 31.84 -5.94 24.36
N ILE A 1010 31.16 -6.53 25.35
CA ILE A 1010 31.61 -7.72 26.06
C ILE A 1010 31.68 -8.92 25.11
N ALA A 1011 30.64 -9.18 24.31
CA ALA A 1011 30.60 -10.29 23.37
C ALA A 1011 31.72 -10.20 22.32
N PHE A 1012 31.87 -9.05 21.65
CA PHE A 1012 32.96 -8.86 20.69
C PHE A 1012 34.34 -8.89 21.37
N PHE A 1013 34.49 -8.38 22.59
CA PHE A 1013 35.79 -8.44 23.28
C PHE A 1013 36.18 -9.88 23.66
N LEU A 1014 35.24 -10.71 24.15
CA LEU A 1014 35.48 -12.13 24.41
C LEU A 1014 35.85 -12.90 23.13
N LEU A 1015 35.16 -12.62 22.01
CA LEU A 1015 35.48 -13.21 20.70
C LEU A 1015 36.83 -12.72 20.15
N LYS A 1016 37.29 -11.53 20.56
CA LYS A 1016 38.64 -11.00 20.25
C LYS A 1016 39.71 -11.69 21.08
N LEU A 1017 39.48 -11.92 22.39
CA LEU A 1017 40.41 -12.65 23.26
C LEU A 1017 40.62 -14.10 22.82
N THR A 1018 39.61 -14.76 22.25
CA THR A 1018 39.76 -16.12 21.68
C THR A 1018 40.42 -16.15 20.31
N GLY A 1019 40.80 -15.00 19.73
CA GLY A 1019 41.39 -14.91 18.39
C GLY A 1019 40.43 -15.26 17.24
N THR A 1020 39.14 -15.50 17.55
CA THR A 1020 38.17 -15.95 16.55
C THR A 1020 37.56 -14.78 15.78
N LEU A 1021 37.41 -13.59 16.38
CA LEU A 1021 36.66 -12.46 15.81
C LEU A 1021 37.06 -12.00 14.40
N ARG A 1022 38.34 -11.61 14.19
CA ARG A 1022 38.80 -10.99 12.92
C ARG A 1022 39.49 -12.02 12.03
N ILE A 1023 39.36 -11.89 10.71
CA ILE A 1023 40.19 -12.63 9.73
C ILE A 1023 41.69 -12.29 9.86
N SER A 1024 42.56 -13.14 9.31
CA SER A 1024 43.99 -12.87 9.21
C SER A 1024 44.29 -11.84 8.11
N GLU A 1025 45.43 -11.16 8.21
CA GLU A 1025 45.79 -10.09 7.25
C GLU A 1025 45.88 -10.57 5.81
N ASP A 1026 46.33 -11.81 5.56
CA ASP A 1026 46.39 -12.38 4.21
C ASP A 1026 45.01 -12.64 3.59
N VAL A 1027 44.01 -12.94 4.41
CA VAL A 1027 42.61 -13.11 3.98
C VAL A 1027 41.95 -11.74 3.78
N GLU A 1028 42.30 -10.73 4.57
CA GLU A 1028 41.82 -9.35 4.37
C GLU A 1028 42.43 -8.69 3.12
N GLU A 1029 43.68 -9.05 2.79
CA GLU A 1029 44.42 -8.57 1.62
C GLU A 1029 43.92 -9.23 0.32
N VAL A 1030 43.79 -10.56 0.26
CA VAL A 1030 43.31 -11.25 -0.97
C VAL A 1030 41.78 -11.27 -1.08
N GLY A 1031 41.05 -11.16 0.04
CA GLY A 1031 39.58 -11.20 0.09
C GLY A 1031 39.02 -12.58 0.45
N MET A 1032 37.95 -12.61 1.25
CA MET A 1032 37.39 -13.85 1.81
C MET A 1032 36.83 -14.79 0.75
N ASP A 1033 36.28 -14.26 -0.35
CA ASP A 1033 35.68 -15.08 -1.40
C ASP A 1033 36.73 -16.03 -2.00
N SER A 1034 37.91 -15.50 -2.31
CA SER A 1034 39.03 -16.25 -2.89
C SER A 1034 39.60 -17.36 -1.99
N LYS A 1035 39.43 -17.23 -0.68
CA LYS A 1035 40.03 -18.10 0.35
C LYS A 1035 39.05 -19.13 0.92
N HIS A 1036 37.76 -18.83 0.90
CA HIS A 1036 36.74 -19.57 1.67
C HIS A 1036 35.45 -19.91 0.90
N HIS A 1037 35.27 -19.43 -0.34
CA HIS A 1037 34.06 -19.66 -1.12
C HIS A 1037 34.30 -20.49 -2.38
N SER A 1038 33.26 -21.16 -2.85
CA SER A 1038 33.24 -21.94 -4.09
C SER A 1038 31.92 -21.68 -4.82
N PRO A 1039 31.90 -20.95 -5.96
CA PRO A 1039 33.05 -20.34 -6.64
C PRO A 1039 33.77 -19.27 -5.80
N PRO A 1040 35.06 -19.00 -6.08
CA PRO A 1040 35.92 -18.10 -5.28
C PRO A 1040 35.62 -16.58 -5.47
N LYS A 1041 34.39 -16.25 -5.90
CA LYS A 1041 33.87 -14.91 -6.21
C LYS A 1041 32.36 -14.99 -6.47
N ALA A 1042 31.60 -13.93 -6.21
CA ALA A 1042 30.16 -13.92 -6.46
C ALA A 1042 29.78 -13.85 -7.95
N TYR A 1043 30.54 -13.10 -8.75
CA TYR A 1043 30.30 -12.89 -10.18
C TYR A 1043 31.62 -12.75 -10.96
N ALA A 1044 31.55 -12.78 -12.29
CA ALA A 1044 32.50 -12.05 -13.10
C ALA A 1044 32.00 -10.61 -13.22
N MET A 1045 32.72 -9.65 -12.63
CA MET A 1045 32.69 -8.30 -13.17
C MET A 1045 33.18 -8.37 -14.63
N GLN A 1046 32.57 -7.60 -15.53
CA GLN A 1046 32.80 -7.64 -16.97
C GLN A 1046 33.08 -6.24 -17.55
#